data_AF-A0A8J6HNZ7-F1
#
_entry.id   AF-A0A8J6HNZ7-F1
#
_cell.length_a   1.000
_cell.length_b   1.000
_cell.length_c   1.000
_cell.angle_alpha   90.00
_cell.angle_beta   90.00
_cell.angle_gamma   90.00
#
_symmetry.space_group_name_H-M   'P 1'
#
loop_
_entity.id
_entity.type
_entity.pdbx_description
1 polymer ?
#
loop_
_entity_poly.entity_id
_entity_poly.type
_entity_poly.pdbx_seq_one_letter_code
_entity_poly.pdbx_strand_id
1 'polypeptide(L)'
;MPYVSSKKPLAASVDWRSNAVSEVKDQGQCGSCWSFSTTGAVEGQLALQRGGLTSLSEQNLIDCSSSYGNAGCDGGWMDSAFSYIHDYGIMSESAYPYEAQDDYCRFDSSQSVTTLSGYYDLPSGDENSLADAVGQAGPVAVAIDATDELQFYSGGLFYDQTCNQSDLNHGVLVVGYGSDNGQDYWILKNSWGSGWGENGYWTQVRNYGNNCGIATAASYPALDNLAKIEEHYAKLKKREVTYSKTMNKNSWLTSIMVRPKDPRSPANSLQGTTRRLCRLGKQCRLRSQESKTMWILLAFQSFQLAHQKQYSSPGEEAKRLKIFTENLAKIEAHNVRYEKGEVTYSKAMNKFGDWTAEEFLAFVNSTRFQKPRLTKAPPKLHLNRRLAEDEVDWRSKGAVTEVGTEGDCGASWSFSALGALEGQLAIKTGQLVALSSQNLLDCSADYGNGACEGGLTHSAYDYIQDNGIMSESDYPYEGQQGSCRFDSSKSVTKISGYQDVDYMSETSLQTTVATIGPVASAVHATDNLQFYYGGIFFDDTCNLSLTDLNHGVLIVGYGTELQYDYWIVKNSWGTDWGENGFYKSIRTLSYSEELHPEWQNFKKLHQKSYDRVEELKRIHIFEANLKKIEEHNKLFDKNEVSYKMAINQFGDLSQEEFLDYLKTYNNKGGAKTTKSVKLQPHLNAEVPDEIDWRENGAVTDVEDQGAVGSAWAFSVTGALEGQNFLKEGKLVPLSGQELADCAGGGTGGGSIVDGYNYVIEHGLSAAADYPSDSSDGTCRRGDIPAAVTESGYVVIMGNEEALKDTVAAAGPISVAVDATNWQFYTGGVFLDANCSSTELNHGVLAVGYGVDDGTDYWIVKNSWGTEWGEDGYIRTARNADNNCGIATDPTCPIL
;
A
#
# COMPACT_ATOMS: atom_id res chain seq x y z
N MET A 1 -10.35 -3.74 12.27
CA MET A 1 -11.48 -4.30 11.47
C MET A 1 -11.75 -3.33 10.33
N PRO A 2 -12.10 -3.77 9.11
CA PRO A 2 -12.29 -2.83 8.02
C PRO A 2 -13.51 -1.96 8.33
N TYR A 3 -13.29 -0.66 8.38
CA TYR A 3 -14.38 0.30 8.54
C TYR A 3 -15.26 0.31 7.28
N VAL A 4 -16.57 0.37 7.48
CA VAL A 4 -17.56 0.50 6.40
C VAL A 4 -18.49 1.64 6.80
N SER A 5 -18.44 2.73 6.04
CA SER A 5 -19.26 3.92 6.29
C SER A 5 -20.74 3.57 6.36
N SER A 6 -21.44 4.15 7.34
CA SER A 6 -22.88 3.99 7.47
C SER A 6 -23.60 4.81 6.38
N LYS A 7 -24.62 4.23 5.74
CA LYS A 7 -25.45 4.92 4.73
C LYS A 7 -26.45 5.92 5.33
N LYS A 8 -26.31 6.27 6.61
CA LYS A 8 -27.24 7.14 7.31
C LYS A 8 -26.75 8.58 7.25
N PRO A 9 -27.62 9.56 6.97
CA PRO A 9 -27.25 10.96 7.07
C PRO A 9 -26.69 11.28 8.47
N LEU A 10 -25.58 12.00 8.51
CA LEU A 10 -24.99 12.48 9.77
C LEU A 10 -25.98 13.42 10.47
N ALA A 11 -26.12 13.26 11.79
CA ALA A 11 -26.83 14.24 12.60
C ALA A 11 -26.08 15.58 12.56
N ALA A 12 -26.81 16.70 12.64
CA ALA A 12 -26.20 18.04 12.61
C ALA A 12 -25.27 18.32 13.80
N SER A 13 -25.50 17.65 14.93
CA SER A 13 -24.65 17.71 16.12
C SER A 13 -24.83 16.46 16.96
N VAL A 14 -23.75 16.01 17.62
CA VAL A 14 -23.71 14.86 18.53
C VAL A 14 -22.93 15.26 19.77
N ASP A 15 -23.42 14.89 20.95
CA ASP A 15 -22.75 15.13 22.23
C ASP A 15 -23.01 13.97 23.20
N TRP A 16 -21.98 13.16 23.43
CA TRP A 16 -22.05 11.96 24.25
C TRP A 16 -21.81 12.21 25.74
N ARG A 17 -21.50 13.46 26.16
CA ARG A 17 -21.11 13.78 27.55
C ARG A 17 -22.17 13.42 28.59
N SER A 18 -23.43 13.36 28.20
CA SER A 18 -24.55 13.07 29.10
C SER A 18 -24.86 11.58 29.30
N ASN A 19 -24.37 10.71 28.42
CA ASN A 19 -24.87 9.33 28.30
C ASN A 19 -23.82 8.27 27.98
N ALA A 20 -22.65 8.63 27.43
CA ALA A 20 -21.63 7.66 27.03
C ALA A 20 -20.18 8.13 27.29
N VAL A 21 -19.97 9.10 28.18
CA VAL A 21 -18.63 9.58 28.55
C VAL A 21 -18.51 9.65 30.07
N SER A 22 -17.48 9.03 30.62
CA SER A 22 -17.14 9.08 32.06
C SER A 22 -16.63 10.45 32.49
N GLU A 23 -16.44 10.66 33.79
CA GLU A 23 -15.79 11.84 34.34
C GLU A 23 -14.39 12.10 33.75
N VAL A 24 -13.97 13.38 33.72
CA VAL A 24 -12.60 13.74 33.34
C VAL A 24 -11.64 13.25 34.44
N LYS A 25 -10.63 12.50 34.01
CA LYS A 25 -9.54 11.97 34.86
C LYS A 25 -8.24 12.72 34.58
N ASP A 26 -7.22 12.47 35.40
CA ASP A 26 -5.91 13.14 35.34
C ASP A 26 -4.77 12.11 35.28
N GLN A 27 -4.01 12.14 34.18
CA GLN A 27 -2.86 11.26 33.94
C GLN A 27 -1.61 11.65 34.75
N GLY A 28 -1.60 12.83 35.39
CA GLY A 28 -0.44 13.34 36.11
C GLY A 28 0.79 13.51 35.20
N GLN A 29 1.93 12.99 35.63
CA GLN A 29 3.21 13.08 34.90
C GLN A 29 3.50 11.85 34.02
N CYS A 30 2.59 10.87 34.01
CA CYS A 30 2.73 9.66 33.21
C CYS A 30 2.25 9.93 31.78
N GLY A 31 3.03 9.54 30.76
CA GLY A 31 2.68 9.66 29.33
C GLY A 31 1.61 8.68 28.87
N SER A 32 0.54 8.49 29.66
CA SER A 32 -0.47 7.44 29.45
C SER A 32 -1.75 7.91 28.76
N CYS A 33 -1.73 9.05 28.05
CA CYS A 33 -2.91 9.61 27.38
C CYS A 33 -3.60 8.61 26.42
N TRP A 34 -2.80 7.78 25.74
CA TRP A 34 -3.27 6.65 24.94
C TRP A 34 -4.20 5.71 25.72
N SER A 35 -3.88 5.41 26.99
CA SER A 35 -4.69 4.53 27.84
C SER A 35 -6.04 5.16 28.17
N PHE A 36 -6.07 6.46 28.49
CA PHE A 36 -7.30 7.22 28.75
C PHE A 36 -8.20 7.35 27.52
N SER A 37 -7.60 7.54 26.34
CA SER A 37 -8.33 7.55 25.07
C SER A 37 -8.97 6.18 24.79
N THR A 38 -8.21 5.09 24.96
CA THR A 38 -8.70 3.71 24.83
C THR A 38 -9.83 3.41 25.81
N THR A 39 -9.63 3.61 27.12
CA THR A 39 -10.65 3.31 28.13
C THR A 39 -11.91 4.11 27.85
N GLY A 40 -11.80 5.41 27.57
CA GLY A 40 -12.94 6.27 27.26
C GLY A 40 -13.79 5.76 26.08
N ALA A 41 -13.15 5.24 25.03
CA ALA A 41 -13.87 4.65 23.90
C ALA A 41 -14.58 3.34 24.30
N VAL A 42 -13.94 2.45 25.08
CA VAL A 42 -14.56 1.19 25.55
C VAL A 42 -15.72 1.48 26.52
N GLU A 43 -15.54 2.42 27.44
CA GLU A 43 -16.55 2.87 28.39
C GLU A 43 -17.80 3.40 27.67
N GLY A 44 -17.60 4.21 26.64
CA GLY A 44 -18.70 4.74 25.83
C GLY A 44 -19.47 3.64 25.10
N GLN A 45 -18.76 2.69 24.49
CA GLN A 45 -19.40 1.53 23.86
C GLN A 45 -20.19 0.69 24.88
N LEU A 46 -19.63 0.49 26.08
CA LEU A 46 -20.30 -0.27 27.14
C LEU A 46 -21.58 0.43 27.61
N ALA A 47 -21.53 1.74 27.79
CA ALA A 47 -22.68 2.54 28.20
C ALA A 47 -23.81 2.50 27.16
N LEU A 48 -23.47 2.59 25.87
CA LEU A 48 -24.43 2.51 24.76
C LEU A 48 -25.04 1.11 24.60
N GLN A 49 -24.26 0.04 24.86
CA GLN A 49 -24.73 -1.33 24.68
C GLN A 49 -25.50 -1.89 25.89
N ARG A 50 -24.98 -1.68 27.10
CA ARG A 50 -25.46 -2.34 28.32
C ARG A 50 -26.26 -1.42 29.24
N GLY A 51 -26.17 -0.10 29.01
CA GLY A 51 -26.75 0.92 29.88
C GLY A 51 -25.90 1.14 31.14
N GLY A 52 -25.58 2.40 31.41
CA GLY A 52 -24.77 2.81 32.56
C GLY A 52 -23.27 2.85 32.26
N LEU A 53 -22.60 3.89 32.76
CA LEU A 53 -21.16 4.07 32.62
C LEU A 53 -20.41 3.22 33.65
N THR A 54 -19.39 2.50 33.19
CA THR A 54 -18.48 1.73 34.04
C THR A 54 -17.07 2.29 33.86
N SER A 55 -16.49 2.89 34.90
CA SER A 55 -15.12 3.42 34.85
C SER A 55 -14.10 2.27 34.77
N LEU A 56 -13.33 2.22 33.69
CA LEU A 56 -12.31 1.20 33.40
C LEU A 56 -10.93 1.66 33.86
N SER A 57 -10.05 0.71 34.15
CA SER A 57 -8.71 0.98 34.67
C SER A 57 -7.71 1.29 33.56
N GLU A 58 -7.22 2.53 33.55
CA GLU A 58 -6.09 2.91 32.70
C GLU A 58 -4.78 2.24 33.14
N GLN A 59 -4.61 2.00 34.45
CA GLN A 59 -3.42 1.37 35.01
C GLN A 59 -3.26 -0.08 34.56
N ASN A 60 -4.37 -0.81 34.41
CA ASN A 60 -4.35 -2.15 33.86
C ASN A 60 -3.67 -2.17 32.48
N LEU A 61 -3.96 -1.19 31.62
CA LEU A 61 -3.34 -1.13 30.29
C LEU A 61 -1.87 -0.74 30.37
N ILE A 62 -1.52 0.23 31.21
CA ILE A 62 -0.13 0.66 31.46
C ILE A 62 0.74 -0.53 31.86
N ASP A 63 0.30 -1.32 32.83
CA ASP A 63 1.11 -2.40 33.39
C ASP A 63 1.14 -3.67 32.51
N CYS A 64 0.09 -3.91 31.70
CA CYS A 64 -0.13 -5.21 31.09
C CYS A 64 -0.03 -5.27 29.57
N SER A 65 -0.04 -4.15 28.86
CA SER A 65 -0.07 -4.13 27.39
C SER A 65 1.30 -4.03 26.71
N SER A 66 2.39 -4.15 27.47
CA SER A 66 3.75 -3.99 26.92
C SER A 66 4.13 -5.00 25.84
N SER A 67 3.63 -6.23 25.93
CA SER A 67 3.82 -7.24 24.87
C SER A 67 3.12 -6.91 23.55
N TYR A 68 2.24 -5.89 23.53
CA TYR A 68 1.53 -5.38 22.35
C TYR A 68 2.16 -4.09 21.80
N GLY A 69 3.31 -3.66 22.35
CA GLY A 69 4.06 -2.50 21.87
C GLY A 69 3.84 -1.20 22.65
N ASN A 70 3.03 -1.21 23.71
CA ASN A 70 2.89 -0.04 24.59
C ASN A 70 4.05 0.04 25.59
N ALA A 71 4.47 1.24 25.95
CA ALA A 71 5.61 1.49 26.84
C ALA A 71 5.16 2.11 28.18
N GLY A 72 3.94 1.83 28.63
CA GLY A 72 3.41 2.32 29.91
C GLY A 72 3.39 3.85 29.98
N CYS A 73 4.13 4.43 30.92
CA CYS A 73 4.28 5.87 31.07
C CYS A 73 5.18 6.54 30.02
N ASP A 74 5.93 5.79 29.22
CA ASP A 74 6.76 6.31 28.12
C ASP A 74 5.96 6.44 26.80
N GLY A 75 4.65 6.14 26.81
CA GLY A 75 3.76 6.28 25.65
C GLY A 75 3.19 4.96 25.15
N GLY A 76 2.32 5.04 24.15
CA GLY A 76 1.61 3.88 23.62
C GLY A 76 0.54 4.25 22.59
N TRP A 77 -0.08 3.23 22.00
CA TRP A 77 -1.09 3.34 20.97
C TRP A 77 -2.41 2.70 21.39
N MET A 78 -3.52 3.34 21.00
CA MET A 78 -4.85 2.86 21.34
C MET A 78 -5.16 1.48 20.73
N ASP A 79 -4.66 1.21 19.53
CA ASP A 79 -4.86 -0.06 18.82
C ASP A 79 -4.15 -1.24 19.49
N SER A 80 -2.92 -1.00 19.98
CA SER A 80 -2.19 -1.95 20.82
C SER A 80 -2.94 -2.24 22.11
N ALA A 81 -3.54 -1.21 22.73
CA ALA A 81 -4.36 -1.36 23.91
C ALA A 81 -5.66 -2.13 23.63
N PHE A 82 -6.38 -1.82 22.54
CA PHE A 82 -7.55 -2.59 22.12
C PHE A 82 -7.22 -4.05 21.83
N SER A 83 -6.04 -4.32 21.24
CA SER A 83 -5.55 -5.68 21.01
C SER A 83 -5.32 -6.45 22.32
N TYR A 84 -4.79 -5.80 23.35
CA TYR A 84 -4.69 -6.39 24.69
C TYR A 84 -6.07 -6.72 25.28
N ILE A 85 -7.03 -5.77 25.22
CA ILE A 85 -8.39 -5.98 25.77
C ILE A 85 -9.14 -7.07 24.99
N HIS A 86 -8.86 -7.24 23.70
CA HIS A 86 -9.38 -8.35 22.91
C HIS A 86 -8.91 -9.71 23.47
N ASP A 87 -7.62 -9.85 23.78
CA ASP A 87 -7.04 -11.13 24.18
C ASP A 87 -7.29 -11.48 25.66
N TYR A 88 -7.28 -10.48 26.55
CA TYR A 88 -7.34 -10.68 28.01
C TYR A 88 -8.58 -10.06 28.66
N GLY A 89 -9.03 -8.92 28.16
CA GLY A 89 -10.04 -8.07 28.77
C GLY A 89 -9.45 -6.98 29.65
N ILE A 90 -10.32 -6.25 30.36
CA ILE A 90 -9.93 -5.08 31.15
C ILE A 90 -10.70 -5.00 32.47
N MET A 91 -10.02 -4.65 33.56
CA MET A 91 -10.60 -4.45 34.90
C MET A 91 -11.18 -3.04 35.08
N SER A 92 -12.05 -2.87 36.08
CA SER A 92 -12.57 -1.55 36.44
C SER A 92 -11.54 -0.72 37.21
N GLU A 93 -11.68 0.61 37.16
CA GLU A 93 -10.83 1.54 37.92
C GLU A 93 -10.86 1.24 39.43
N SER A 94 -12.02 0.85 39.97
CA SER A 94 -12.14 0.49 41.39
C SER A 94 -11.37 -0.79 41.78
N ALA A 95 -11.15 -1.70 40.84
CA ALA A 95 -10.49 -2.98 41.07
C ALA A 95 -8.98 -2.90 40.78
N TYR A 96 -8.57 -1.95 39.94
CA TYR A 96 -7.18 -1.70 39.56
C TYR A 96 -6.96 -0.17 39.46
N PRO A 97 -6.77 0.54 40.59
CA PRO A 97 -6.73 1.99 40.62
C PRO A 97 -5.54 2.58 39.85
N TYR A 98 -5.72 3.81 39.35
CA TYR A 98 -4.68 4.59 38.69
C TYR A 98 -3.57 5.05 39.66
N GLU A 99 -2.32 4.78 39.28
CA GLU A 99 -1.13 5.05 40.09
C GLU A 99 -0.13 5.99 39.39
N ALA A 100 -0.32 6.27 38.09
CA ALA A 100 0.51 7.17 37.28
C ALA A 100 2.00 6.80 37.24
N GLN A 101 2.31 5.51 37.25
CA GLN A 101 3.67 4.97 37.18
C GLN A 101 3.65 3.58 36.52
N ASP A 102 4.77 3.14 35.98
CA ASP A 102 4.91 1.77 35.50
C ASP A 102 5.01 0.79 36.67
N ASP A 103 4.25 -0.30 36.60
CA ASP A 103 4.34 -1.38 37.57
C ASP A 103 4.13 -2.75 36.90
N TYR A 104 4.27 -3.83 37.67
CA TYR A 104 4.01 -5.18 37.18
C TYR A 104 2.52 -5.41 36.95
N CYS A 105 2.20 -6.11 35.86
CA CYS A 105 0.81 -6.48 35.53
C CYS A 105 0.13 -7.30 36.64
N ARG A 106 -0.94 -6.72 37.24
CA ARG A 106 -1.79 -7.34 38.28
C ARG A 106 -3.13 -7.86 37.74
N PHE A 107 -3.28 -7.97 36.42
CA PHE A 107 -4.54 -8.33 35.80
C PHE A 107 -5.09 -9.66 36.33
N ASP A 108 -6.35 -9.64 36.77
CA ASP A 108 -7.11 -10.80 37.20
C ASP A 108 -8.30 -11.01 36.26
N SER A 109 -8.20 -12.05 35.44
CA SER A 109 -9.25 -12.42 34.49
C SER A 109 -10.63 -12.64 35.13
N SER A 110 -10.71 -12.97 36.42
CA SER A 110 -11.98 -13.16 37.12
C SER A 110 -12.70 -11.84 37.45
N GLN A 111 -11.97 -10.72 37.36
CA GLN A 111 -12.44 -9.36 37.59
C GLN A 111 -12.51 -8.54 36.29
N SER A 112 -12.33 -9.19 35.14
CA SER A 112 -12.48 -8.55 33.83
C SER A 112 -13.93 -8.07 33.63
N VAL A 113 -14.09 -6.78 33.32
CA VAL A 113 -15.37 -6.12 33.05
C VAL A 113 -15.89 -6.48 31.66
N THR A 114 -15.00 -6.47 30.67
CA THR A 114 -15.32 -6.84 29.29
C THR A 114 -14.08 -7.28 28.52
N THR A 115 -14.32 -8.03 27.46
CA THR A 115 -13.42 -8.29 26.35
C THR A 115 -13.94 -7.59 25.09
N LEU A 116 -13.09 -7.44 24.08
CA LEU A 116 -13.46 -6.94 22.76
C LEU A 116 -13.50 -8.07 21.76
N SER A 117 -14.37 -7.97 20.77
CA SER A 117 -14.31 -8.78 19.54
C SER A 117 -13.25 -8.27 18.56
N GLY A 118 -12.78 -7.02 18.76
CA GLY A 118 -11.72 -6.32 18.03
C GLY A 118 -11.96 -4.81 18.09
N TYR A 119 -11.44 -4.05 17.12
CA TYR A 119 -11.63 -2.61 16.97
C TYR A 119 -11.69 -2.23 15.48
N TYR A 120 -12.21 -1.06 15.14
CA TYR A 120 -12.29 -0.51 13.78
C TYR A 120 -11.33 0.65 13.63
N ASP A 121 -10.52 0.61 12.58
CA ASP A 121 -9.62 1.71 12.20
C ASP A 121 -10.31 2.54 11.14
N LEU A 122 -10.36 3.85 11.37
CA LEU A 122 -10.94 4.78 10.41
C LEU A 122 -9.93 5.12 9.32
N PRO A 123 -10.38 5.41 8.09
CA PRO A 123 -9.51 5.91 7.04
C PRO A 123 -8.73 7.14 7.50
N SER A 124 -7.41 7.06 7.39
CA SER A 124 -6.52 8.12 7.87
C SER A 124 -6.81 9.46 7.20
N GLY A 125 -6.99 10.50 8.01
CA GLY A 125 -7.25 11.87 7.59
C GLY A 125 -8.71 12.18 7.25
N ASP A 126 -9.63 11.20 7.31
CA ASP A 126 -11.03 11.41 6.94
C ASP A 126 -11.91 11.85 8.13
N GLU A 127 -12.09 13.17 8.24
CA GLU A 127 -12.98 13.79 9.21
C GLU A 127 -14.47 13.37 9.04
N ASN A 128 -14.89 12.92 7.85
CA ASN A 128 -16.26 12.41 7.64
C ASN A 128 -16.44 11.02 8.23
N SER A 129 -15.46 10.12 8.02
CA SER A 129 -15.46 8.81 8.66
C SER A 129 -15.40 8.92 10.18
N LEU A 130 -14.61 9.87 10.70
CA LEU A 130 -14.61 10.20 12.13
C LEU A 130 -15.99 10.69 12.60
N ALA A 131 -16.64 11.56 11.83
CA ALA A 131 -17.97 12.07 12.19
C ALA A 131 -19.04 10.97 12.16
N ASP A 132 -19.01 10.07 11.19
CA ASP A 132 -19.92 8.91 11.10
C ASP A 132 -19.68 7.93 12.24
N ALA A 133 -18.43 7.61 12.55
CA ALA A 133 -18.09 6.78 13.70
C ALA A 133 -18.57 7.42 15.01
N VAL A 134 -18.31 8.71 15.23
CA VAL A 134 -18.77 9.44 16.42
C VAL A 134 -20.29 9.46 16.49
N GLY A 135 -20.97 9.70 15.36
CA GLY A 135 -22.43 9.82 15.32
C GLY A 135 -23.19 8.50 15.46
N GLN A 136 -22.60 7.39 15.00
CA GLN A 136 -23.28 6.09 14.95
C GLN A 136 -22.78 5.08 15.97
N ALA A 137 -21.48 5.08 16.25
CA ALA A 137 -20.87 4.12 17.16
C ALA A 137 -20.80 4.67 18.58
N GLY A 138 -20.43 5.94 18.77
CA GLY A 138 -20.20 6.55 20.09
C GLY A 138 -18.85 7.27 20.15
N PRO A 139 -18.31 7.57 21.34
CA PRO A 139 -16.99 8.18 21.47
C PRO A 139 -15.88 7.38 20.77
N VAL A 140 -14.96 8.09 20.12
CA VAL A 140 -13.88 7.52 19.29
C VAL A 140 -12.51 7.95 19.84
N ALA A 141 -11.61 6.99 19.95
CA ALA A 141 -10.23 7.24 20.36
C ALA A 141 -9.45 7.81 19.18
N VAL A 142 -8.71 8.91 19.38
CA VAL A 142 -7.91 9.56 18.34
C VAL A 142 -6.54 9.97 18.89
N ALA A 143 -5.54 10.08 18.02
CA ALA A 143 -4.30 10.78 18.32
C ALA A 143 -4.24 12.13 17.59
N ILE A 144 -3.62 13.12 18.23
CA ILE A 144 -3.39 14.46 17.69
C ILE A 144 -1.93 14.87 17.90
N ASP A 145 -1.49 15.87 17.14
CA ASP A 145 -0.31 16.66 17.50
C ASP A 145 -0.70 17.76 18.50
N ALA A 146 -0.31 17.57 19.76
CA ALA A 146 -0.47 18.53 20.83
C ALA A 146 0.72 19.49 20.87
N THR A 147 0.48 20.72 20.43
CA THR A 147 1.46 21.80 20.43
C THR A 147 1.47 22.58 21.76
N ASP A 148 2.44 23.48 21.90
CA ASP A 148 2.49 24.45 23.01
C ASP A 148 1.21 25.30 23.11
N GLU A 149 0.53 25.57 21.99
CA GLU A 149 -0.74 26.31 21.99
C GLU A 149 -1.86 25.51 22.67
N LEU A 150 -1.89 24.19 22.47
CA LEU A 150 -2.86 23.34 23.17
C LEU A 150 -2.56 23.30 24.67
N GLN A 151 -1.29 23.26 25.08
CA GLN A 151 -0.92 23.24 26.50
C GLN A 151 -1.59 24.38 27.30
N PHE A 152 -1.68 25.58 26.72
CA PHE A 152 -2.25 26.77 27.38
C PHE A 152 -3.72 27.04 27.05
N TYR A 153 -4.39 26.14 26.36
CA TYR A 153 -5.81 26.30 26.03
C TYR A 153 -6.69 26.43 27.28
N SER A 154 -7.54 27.46 27.30
CA SER A 154 -8.48 27.72 28.41
C SER A 154 -9.94 27.93 27.97
N GLY A 155 -10.23 27.92 26.67
CA GLY A 155 -11.59 28.08 26.14
C GLY A 155 -11.65 28.65 24.72
N GLY A 156 -12.80 28.48 24.05
CA GLY A 156 -13.04 28.91 22.67
C GLY A 156 -12.76 27.83 21.63
N LEU A 157 -12.89 28.15 20.35
CA LEU A 157 -12.64 27.20 19.27
C LEU A 157 -11.14 27.10 18.98
N PHE A 158 -10.53 25.95 19.29
CA PHE A 158 -9.12 25.69 19.07
C PHE A 158 -8.80 25.47 17.58
N TYR A 159 -7.74 26.12 17.14
CA TYR A 159 -7.15 26.00 15.82
C TYR A 159 -5.66 26.32 15.92
N ASP A 160 -4.82 25.52 15.27
CA ASP A 160 -3.38 25.74 15.26
C ASP A 160 -2.82 25.42 13.87
N GLN A 161 -2.11 26.36 13.28
CA GLN A 161 -1.47 26.21 11.98
C GLN A 161 -0.13 25.49 12.04
N THR A 162 0.44 25.37 13.23
CA THR A 162 1.78 24.84 13.45
C THR A 162 1.80 23.35 13.68
N CYS A 163 0.65 22.74 13.98
CA CYS A 163 0.55 21.32 14.24
C CYS A 163 0.70 20.47 12.97
N ASN A 164 1.34 19.32 13.14
CA ASN A 164 1.66 18.36 12.11
C ASN A 164 0.58 17.26 12.06
N GLN A 165 0.04 17.00 10.88
CA GLN A 165 -1.02 15.99 10.71
C GLN A 165 -0.51 14.55 10.76
N SER A 166 0.81 14.34 10.74
CA SER A 166 1.47 13.03 10.68
C SER A 166 2.36 12.73 11.88
N ASP A 167 2.78 13.75 12.64
CA ASP A 167 3.61 13.58 13.85
C ASP A 167 2.75 13.73 15.11
N LEU A 168 1.98 12.68 15.39
CA LEU A 168 1.01 12.66 16.49
C LEU A 168 1.69 12.28 17.80
N ASN A 169 1.45 13.04 18.86
CA ASN A 169 2.13 12.87 20.15
C ASN A 169 1.17 12.76 21.36
N HIS A 170 -0.14 12.89 21.16
CA HIS A 170 -1.11 12.90 22.25
C HIS A 170 -2.42 12.16 21.92
N GLY A 171 -2.81 11.21 22.78
CA GLY A 171 -4.06 10.43 22.65
C GLY A 171 -5.22 11.08 23.39
N VAL A 172 -6.35 11.28 22.72
CA VAL A 172 -7.54 11.98 23.25
C VAL A 172 -8.83 11.32 22.77
N LEU A 173 -9.96 11.69 23.36
CA LEU A 173 -11.25 11.08 23.02
C LEU A 173 -12.17 12.10 22.35
N VAL A 174 -12.61 11.81 21.13
CA VAL A 174 -13.67 12.59 20.46
C VAL A 174 -15.01 12.13 21.01
N VAL A 175 -15.72 13.05 21.66
CA VAL A 175 -16.98 12.78 22.37
C VAL A 175 -18.21 13.42 21.71
N GLY A 176 -18.01 14.12 20.60
CA GLY A 176 -19.09 14.79 19.89
C GLY A 176 -18.59 15.74 18.83
N TYR A 177 -19.53 16.36 18.13
CA TYR A 177 -19.29 17.40 17.13
C TYR A 177 -20.53 18.29 16.97
N GLY A 178 -20.34 19.47 16.40
CA GLY A 178 -21.43 20.39 16.10
C GLY A 178 -21.04 21.42 15.05
N SER A 179 -21.88 22.44 14.91
CA SER A 179 -21.65 23.59 14.03
C SER A 179 -22.17 24.85 14.71
N ASP A 180 -21.36 25.91 14.74
CA ASP A 180 -21.76 27.22 15.24
C ASP A 180 -21.42 28.30 14.19
N ASN A 181 -22.44 29.09 13.80
CA ASN A 181 -22.33 30.12 12.76
C ASN A 181 -21.65 29.68 11.44
N GLY A 182 -21.84 28.42 11.05
CA GLY A 182 -21.26 27.83 9.83
C GLY A 182 -19.84 27.28 10.00
N GLN A 183 -19.26 27.36 11.19
CA GLN A 183 -18.00 26.71 11.54
C GLN A 183 -18.28 25.41 12.29
N ASP A 184 -17.85 24.30 11.68
CA ASP A 184 -17.95 22.98 12.29
C ASP A 184 -16.88 22.80 13.36
N TYR A 185 -17.20 22.06 14.42
CA TYR A 185 -16.28 21.76 15.51
C TYR A 185 -16.42 20.34 16.05
N TRP A 186 -15.32 19.82 16.59
CA TRP A 186 -15.22 18.62 17.42
C TRP A 186 -15.37 18.98 18.90
N ILE A 187 -15.91 18.07 19.71
CA ILE A 187 -15.88 18.14 21.18
C ILE A 187 -14.94 17.03 21.65
N LEU A 188 -13.87 17.39 22.33
CA LEU A 188 -12.85 16.44 22.77
C LEU A 188 -12.70 16.44 24.29
N LYS A 189 -12.45 15.25 24.85
CA LYS A 189 -12.13 15.02 26.24
C LYS A 189 -10.64 14.75 26.39
N ASN A 190 -10.00 15.46 27.32
CA ASN A 190 -8.58 15.33 27.63
C ASN A 190 -8.34 14.51 28.91
N SER A 191 -7.09 14.15 29.16
CA SER A 191 -6.60 13.41 30.34
C SER A 191 -5.75 14.26 31.28
N TRP A 192 -5.85 15.59 31.23
CA TRP A 192 -5.10 16.53 32.11
C TRP A 192 -5.93 17.09 33.27
N GLY A 193 -6.99 16.37 33.66
CA GLY A 193 -7.86 16.77 34.77
C GLY A 193 -8.87 17.86 34.40
N SER A 194 -9.87 18.03 35.27
CA SER A 194 -10.97 18.98 35.07
C SER A 194 -10.58 20.45 35.28
N GLY A 195 -9.37 20.72 35.77
CA GLY A 195 -8.84 22.09 35.93
C GLY A 195 -8.28 22.70 34.64
N TRP A 196 -8.08 21.90 33.60
CA TRP A 196 -7.54 22.33 32.31
C TRP A 196 -8.67 22.56 31.29
N GLY A 197 -8.50 23.50 30.36
CA GLY A 197 -9.47 23.79 29.30
C GLY A 197 -10.88 24.14 29.83
N GLU A 198 -11.91 23.66 29.13
CA GLU A 198 -13.32 23.87 29.46
C GLU A 198 -13.85 22.73 30.37
N ASN A 199 -13.32 22.65 31.59
CA ASN A 199 -13.57 21.56 32.55
C ASN A 199 -13.03 20.18 32.08
N GLY A 200 -11.85 20.17 31.47
CA GLY A 200 -11.20 18.98 30.92
C GLY A 200 -11.56 18.65 29.47
N TYR A 201 -12.28 19.56 28.82
CA TYR A 201 -12.70 19.45 27.42
C TYR A 201 -12.15 20.63 26.63
N TRP A 202 -12.16 20.48 25.30
CA TRP A 202 -12.05 21.63 24.40
C TRP A 202 -12.89 21.39 23.15
N THR A 203 -13.09 22.47 22.40
CA THR A 203 -13.63 22.40 21.05
C THR A 203 -12.55 22.73 20.04
N GLN A 204 -12.50 21.99 18.94
CA GLN A 204 -11.50 22.15 17.87
C GLN A 204 -12.20 22.26 16.53
N VAL A 205 -11.63 23.03 15.59
CA VAL A 205 -12.17 23.13 14.23
C VAL A 205 -12.33 21.75 13.60
N ARG A 206 -13.46 21.54 12.93
CA ARG A 206 -13.78 20.36 12.14
C ARG A 206 -13.96 20.75 10.68
N ASN A 207 -13.68 19.82 9.77
CA ASN A 207 -13.73 20.03 8.32
C ASN A 207 -12.81 21.19 7.89
N TYR A 208 -11.66 21.27 8.55
CA TYR A 208 -10.68 22.34 8.38
C TYR A 208 -9.30 21.70 8.12
N GLY A 209 -9.28 20.81 7.13
CA GLY A 209 -8.06 20.15 6.66
C GLY A 209 -7.41 19.25 7.70
N ASN A 210 -8.19 18.45 8.45
CA ASN A 210 -7.67 17.49 9.44
C ASN A 210 -6.71 18.16 10.45
N ASN A 211 -7.13 19.30 11.00
CA ASN A 211 -6.32 20.12 11.90
C ASN A 211 -5.72 19.26 13.03
N CYS A 212 -4.39 19.33 13.19
CA CYS A 212 -3.58 18.56 14.15
C CYS A 212 -3.73 17.04 14.04
N GLY A 213 -4.11 16.52 12.87
CA GLY A 213 -4.13 15.10 12.59
C GLY A 213 -5.25 14.32 13.29
N ILE A 214 -6.31 15.00 13.73
CA ILE A 214 -7.39 14.40 14.53
C ILE A 214 -8.07 13.17 13.91
N ALA A 215 -8.11 13.08 12.58
CA ALA A 215 -8.63 11.92 11.86
C ALA A 215 -7.51 11.01 11.31
N THR A 216 -6.24 11.33 11.53
CA THR A 216 -5.09 10.56 11.02
C THR A 216 -5.00 9.18 11.66
N ALA A 217 -5.17 9.09 12.98
CA ALA A 217 -5.12 7.83 13.73
C ALA A 217 -6.34 7.73 14.66
N ALA A 218 -7.49 7.38 14.08
CA ALA A 218 -8.77 7.27 14.78
C ALA A 218 -9.29 5.83 14.77
N SER A 219 -9.67 5.31 15.94
CA SER A 219 -10.19 3.96 16.07
C SER A 219 -11.22 3.82 17.21
N TYR A 220 -12.12 2.84 17.09
CA TYR A 220 -13.12 2.56 18.13
C TYR A 220 -13.33 1.05 18.37
N PRO A 221 -13.63 0.64 19.62
CA PRO A 221 -13.70 -0.77 19.99
C PRO A 221 -15.01 -1.45 19.57
N ALA A 222 -14.95 -2.75 19.29
CA ALA A 222 -16.09 -3.60 18.98
C ALA A 222 -16.36 -4.58 20.13
N LEU A 223 -17.45 -4.41 20.88
CA LEU A 223 -17.78 -5.26 22.04
C LEU A 223 -18.26 -6.66 21.66
N ASP A 224 -17.90 -7.67 22.48
CA ASP A 224 -18.42 -9.03 22.37
C ASP A 224 -19.93 -9.07 22.62
N ASN A 225 -20.71 -9.29 21.56
CA ASN A 225 -22.16 -9.41 21.67
C ASN A 225 -22.55 -10.87 22.02
N LEU A 226 -22.20 -11.30 23.24
CA LEU A 226 -22.36 -12.68 23.72
C LEU A 226 -23.76 -13.26 23.48
N ALA A 227 -24.84 -12.48 23.64
CA ALA A 227 -26.21 -12.97 23.41
C ALA A 227 -26.51 -13.27 21.92
N LYS A 228 -25.98 -12.46 20.99
CA LYS A 228 -26.10 -12.73 19.54
C LYS A 228 -25.13 -13.83 19.11
N ILE A 229 -23.93 -13.86 19.67
CA ILE A 229 -22.89 -14.87 19.38
C ILE A 229 -23.34 -16.25 19.86
N GLU A 230 -23.99 -16.41 21.01
CA GLU A 230 -24.51 -17.71 21.48
C GLU A 230 -25.70 -18.21 20.66
N GLU A 231 -26.64 -17.34 20.29
CA GLU A 231 -27.74 -17.68 19.38
C GLU A 231 -27.20 -18.02 17.97
N HIS A 232 -26.15 -17.33 17.53
CA HIS A 232 -25.46 -17.54 16.25
C HIS A 232 -24.62 -18.81 16.26
N TYR A 233 -23.88 -19.13 17.33
CA TYR A 233 -23.12 -20.38 17.50
C TYR A 233 -24.05 -21.60 17.59
N ALA A 234 -25.21 -21.46 18.22
CA ALA A 234 -26.23 -22.52 18.23
C ALA A 234 -26.82 -22.76 16.82
N LYS A 235 -26.96 -21.72 16.00
CA LYS A 235 -27.35 -21.83 14.57
C LYS A 235 -26.21 -22.38 13.69
N LEU A 236 -24.96 -22.00 13.95
CA LEU A 236 -23.76 -22.47 13.25
C LEU A 236 -23.48 -23.95 13.54
N LYS A 237 -23.56 -24.44 14.79
CA LYS A 237 -23.42 -25.88 15.11
C LYS A 237 -24.47 -26.75 14.42
N LYS A 238 -25.71 -26.24 14.24
CA LYS A 238 -26.75 -26.93 13.47
C LYS A 238 -26.47 -26.90 11.96
N ARG A 239 -25.90 -25.81 11.44
CA ARG A 239 -25.51 -25.66 10.02
C ARG A 239 -24.23 -26.42 9.68
N GLU A 240 -23.26 -26.53 10.57
CA GLU A 240 -21.99 -27.26 10.40
C GLU A 240 -22.21 -28.78 10.26
N VAL A 241 -23.17 -29.34 11.01
CA VAL A 241 -23.64 -30.74 10.84
C VAL A 241 -24.32 -30.96 9.48
N THR A 242 -24.84 -29.90 8.85
CA THR A 242 -25.49 -29.94 7.54
C THR A 242 -24.49 -29.70 6.39
N TYR A 243 -23.51 -28.81 6.60
CA TYR A 243 -22.39 -28.51 5.70
C TYR A 243 -21.36 -29.65 5.65
N SER A 244 -21.05 -30.30 6.76
CA SER A 244 -20.16 -31.47 6.83
C SER A 244 -20.65 -32.65 6.00
N LYS A 245 -21.98 -32.79 5.83
CA LYS A 245 -22.57 -33.85 4.99
C LYS A 245 -22.50 -33.54 3.48
N THR A 246 -22.32 -32.28 3.08
CA THR A 246 -22.28 -31.85 1.67
C THR A 246 -20.87 -31.49 1.18
N MET A 247 -19.95 -31.10 2.07
CA MET A 247 -18.59 -30.64 1.72
C MET A 247 -17.46 -31.66 1.92
N ASN A 248 -17.74 -32.96 2.01
CA ASN A 248 -16.69 -33.98 2.16
C ASN A 248 -15.83 -34.21 0.88
N LYS A 249 -15.59 -33.17 0.07
CA LYS A 249 -14.71 -33.24 -1.11
C LYS A 249 -13.77 -32.05 -1.41
N ASN A 250 -13.85 -30.85 -0.82
CA ASN A 250 -12.96 -29.74 -1.25
C ASN A 250 -12.25 -28.98 -0.10
N SER A 251 -10.92 -29.13 -0.07
CA SER A 251 -9.90 -28.64 0.89
C SER A 251 -9.39 -27.21 0.61
N TRP A 252 -10.26 -26.27 0.21
CA TRP A 252 -9.79 -25.00 -0.36
C TRP A 252 -9.56 -23.85 0.65
N LEU A 253 -10.34 -23.78 1.74
CA LEU A 253 -10.18 -22.73 2.77
C LEU A 253 -8.83 -22.79 3.49
N THR A 254 -8.26 -23.98 3.65
CA THR A 254 -6.91 -24.19 4.17
C THR A 254 -5.80 -23.96 3.14
N SER A 255 -6.10 -23.99 1.83
CA SER A 255 -5.07 -23.87 0.78
C SER A 255 -4.77 -22.43 0.39
N ILE A 256 -5.70 -21.49 0.56
CA ILE A 256 -5.47 -20.06 0.29
C ILE A 256 -4.60 -19.41 1.39
N MET A 257 -4.55 -20.01 2.58
CA MET A 257 -3.73 -19.55 3.71
C MET A 257 -2.29 -20.12 3.73
N VAL A 258 -1.83 -20.77 2.65
CA VAL A 258 -0.46 -21.29 2.51
C VAL A 258 0.11 -20.85 1.16
N ARG A 259 1.12 -19.98 1.16
CA ARG A 259 1.96 -19.67 -0.03
C ARG A 259 2.59 -20.96 -0.61
N PRO A 260 2.91 -21.02 -1.92
CA PRO A 260 3.06 -22.28 -2.65
C PRO A 260 4.22 -23.14 -2.15
N LYS A 261 3.94 -24.42 -1.85
CA LYS A 261 4.97 -25.44 -1.62
C LYS A 261 5.39 -26.07 -2.95
N ASP A 262 6.68 -26.01 -3.25
CA ASP A 262 7.35 -26.85 -4.24
C ASP A 262 7.14 -28.35 -3.93
N PRO A 263 6.68 -29.18 -4.90
CA PRO A 263 6.47 -30.59 -4.72
C PRO A 263 7.74 -31.39 -5.00
N ARG A 264 8.51 -31.74 -3.94
CA ARG A 264 9.23 -33.03 -3.76
C ARG A 264 10.15 -33.03 -2.53
N SER A 265 9.68 -33.59 -1.41
CA SER A 265 10.52 -34.27 -0.39
C SER A 265 9.62 -35.09 0.57
N PRO A 266 10.03 -36.29 1.02
CA PRO A 266 9.10 -37.36 1.39
C PRO A 266 8.64 -37.29 2.85
N ALA A 267 7.40 -37.72 3.04
CA ALA A 267 6.82 -38.05 4.34
C ALA A 267 7.63 -39.14 5.06
N ASN A 268 8.05 -38.85 6.29
CA ASN A 268 7.93 -39.69 7.49
C ASN A 268 9.07 -39.41 8.48
N SER A 269 8.72 -38.75 9.58
CA SER A 269 9.12 -39.08 10.96
C SER A 269 9.26 -37.82 11.80
N LEU A 270 8.16 -37.40 12.43
CA LEU A 270 8.17 -36.65 13.70
C LEU A 270 6.75 -36.67 14.30
N GLN A 271 6.17 -37.87 14.40
CA GLN A 271 4.98 -38.14 15.24
C GLN A 271 5.36 -38.49 16.69
N GLY A 272 6.55 -38.10 17.12
CA GLY A 272 7.22 -38.71 18.27
C GLY A 272 7.68 -37.77 19.39
N THR A 273 7.20 -36.53 19.51
CA THR A 273 7.63 -35.66 20.64
C THR A 273 6.58 -34.66 21.17
N THR A 274 5.34 -34.70 20.70
CA THR A 274 4.29 -33.74 21.15
C THR A 274 3.45 -34.21 22.34
N ARG A 275 3.93 -35.15 23.16
CA ARG A 275 3.18 -35.68 24.33
C ARG A 275 3.90 -35.66 25.68
N ARG A 276 4.96 -34.85 25.84
CA ARG A 276 5.63 -34.75 27.15
C ARG A 276 6.05 -33.35 27.59
N LEU A 277 5.31 -32.30 27.22
CA LEU A 277 5.45 -30.96 27.84
C LEU A 277 4.09 -30.24 28.00
N CYS A 278 3.04 -30.95 28.45
CA CYS A 278 1.76 -30.35 28.87
C CYS A 278 1.37 -30.78 30.30
N ARG A 279 2.28 -30.56 31.26
CA ARG A 279 1.95 -30.55 32.69
C ARG A 279 2.71 -29.39 33.33
N LEU A 280 2.07 -28.23 33.29
CA LEU A 280 2.12 -27.12 34.26
C LEU A 280 1.60 -25.87 33.53
N GLY A 281 0.26 -25.72 33.51
CA GLY A 281 -0.40 -24.42 33.58
C GLY A 281 -0.12 -23.31 32.56
N LYS A 282 0.23 -23.59 31.30
CA LYS A 282 0.22 -22.57 30.24
C LYS A 282 -0.46 -23.08 28.97
N GLN A 283 -1.57 -22.45 28.58
CA GLN A 283 -2.22 -22.63 27.28
C GLN A 283 -1.28 -22.14 26.18
N CYS A 284 -0.66 -23.05 25.42
CA CYS A 284 0.10 -22.71 24.23
C CYS A 284 -0.75 -22.87 22.96
N ARG A 285 -0.95 -21.73 22.28
CA ARG A 285 -1.07 -21.50 20.82
C ARG A 285 -1.88 -22.51 20.00
N LEU A 286 -3.17 -22.25 19.85
CA LEU A 286 -4.00 -22.68 18.71
C LEU A 286 -4.97 -21.59 18.18
N ARG A 287 -4.97 -20.35 18.72
CA ARG A 287 -6.01 -19.33 18.45
C ARG A 287 -5.82 -18.42 17.22
N SER A 288 -4.63 -18.28 16.65
CA SER A 288 -4.37 -17.23 15.65
C SER A 288 -5.06 -17.45 14.28
N GLN A 289 -5.30 -18.70 13.88
CA GLN A 289 -5.89 -19.02 12.57
C GLN A 289 -7.43 -19.06 12.59
N GLU A 290 -8.02 -19.42 13.74
CA GLU A 290 -9.47 -19.33 13.97
C GLU A 290 -9.95 -17.86 14.07
N SER A 291 -9.13 -16.97 14.65
CA SER A 291 -9.44 -15.54 14.79
C SER A 291 -9.56 -14.80 13.44
N LYS A 292 -8.59 -15.00 12.52
CA LYS A 292 -8.65 -14.38 11.17
C LYS A 292 -9.84 -14.85 10.35
N THR A 293 -10.21 -16.13 10.45
CA THR A 293 -11.38 -16.67 9.73
C THR A 293 -12.68 -16.04 10.23
N MET A 294 -12.80 -15.84 11.55
CA MET A 294 -13.95 -15.17 12.16
C MET A 294 -14.06 -13.71 11.72
N TRP A 295 -12.92 -13.02 11.62
CA TRP A 295 -12.85 -11.62 11.19
C TRP A 295 -13.36 -11.40 9.75
N ILE A 296 -12.92 -12.23 8.79
CA ILE A 296 -13.37 -12.14 7.40
C ILE A 296 -14.89 -12.34 7.30
N LEU A 297 -15.43 -13.29 8.06
CA LEU A 297 -16.86 -13.58 8.08
C LEU A 297 -17.69 -12.42 8.65
N LEU A 298 -17.19 -11.75 9.68
CA LEU A 298 -17.84 -10.55 10.25
C LEU A 298 -17.77 -9.38 9.28
N ALA A 299 -16.60 -9.12 8.67
CA ALA A 299 -16.44 -8.08 7.65
C ALA A 299 -17.39 -8.29 6.46
N PHE A 300 -17.54 -9.53 5.99
CA PHE A 300 -18.45 -9.86 4.90
C PHE A 300 -19.93 -9.68 5.30
N GLN A 301 -20.32 -10.01 6.53
CA GLN A 301 -21.68 -9.76 7.01
C GLN A 301 -21.97 -8.26 7.15
N SER A 302 -21.02 -7.47 7.67
CA SER A 302 -21.14 -6.01 7.72
C SER A 302 -21.27 -5.42 6.32
N PHE A 303 -20.48 -5.90 5.36
CA PHE A 303 -20.60 -5.56 3.94
C PHE A 303 -21.99 -5.91 3.38
N GLN A 304 -22.51 -7.11 3.65
CA GLN A 304 -23.85 -7.52 3.20
C GLN A 304 -24.93 -6.57 3.74
N LEU A 305 -24.84 -6.18 5.01
CA LEU A 305 -25.79 -5.25 5.63
C LEU A 305 -25.66 -3.84 5.07
N ALA A 306 -24.44 -3.32 4.94
CA ALA A 306 -24.18 -1.98 4.43
C ALA A 306 -24.65 -1.82 2.98
N HIS A 307 -24.41 -2.81 2.13
CA HIS A 307 -24.78 -2.75 0.70
C HIS A 307 -26.05 -3.54 0.36
N GLN A 308 -26.83 -3.95 1.37
CA GLN A 308 -28.11 -4.67 1.23
C GLN A 308 -28.01 -5.92 0.32
N LYS A 309 -26.88 -6.64 0.39
CA LYS A 309 -26.61 -7.79 -0.48
C LYS A 309 -27.45 -8.99 -0.06
N GLN A 310 -28.10 -9.60 -1.03
CA GLN A 310 -28.82 -10.87 -0.86
C GLN A 310 -28.41 -11.82 -1.97
N TYR A 311 -28.04 -13.04 -1.60
CA TYR A 311 -27.56 -14.05 -2.55
C TYR A 311 -28.61 -15.13 -2.78
N SER A 312 -28.71 -15.61 -4.02
CA SER A 312 -29.74 -16.55 -4.48
C SER A 312 -29.65 -17.92 -3.80
N SER A 313 -28.47 -18.30 -3.31
CA SER A 313 -28.24 -19.58 -2.62
C SER A 313 -27.04 -19.52 -1.69
N PRO A 314 -26.93 -20.45 -0.71
CA PRO A 314 -25.72 -20.57 0.12
C PRO A 314 -24.45 -20.88 -0.68
N GLY A 315 -24.58 -21.49 -1.87
CA GLY A 315 -23.45 -21.74 -2.77
C GLY A 315 -22.93 -20.45 -3.41
N GLU A 316 -23.83 -19.57 -3.82
CA GLU A 316 -23.48 -18.23 -4.35
C GLU A 316 -22.89 -17.35 -3.25
N GLU A 317 -23.47 -17.35 -2.05
CA GLU A 317 -22.92 -16.63 -0.89
C GLU A 317 -21.48 -17.05 -0.56
N ALA A 318 -21.18 -18.35 -0.60
CA ALA A 318 -19.83 -18.85 -0.39
C ALA A 318 -18.85 -18.41 -1.50
N LYS A 319 -19.32 -18.34 -2.75
CA LYS A 319 -18.53 -17.79 -3.87
C LYS A 319 -18.24 -16.30 -3.66
N ARG A 320 -19.24 -15.53 -3.25
CA ARG A 320 -19.14 -14.08 -3.01
C ARG A 320 -18.23 -13.75 -1.82
N LEU A 321 -18.30 -14.54 -0.74
CA LEU A 321 -17.37 -14.45 0.39
C LEU A 321 -15.92 -14.68 -0.05
N LYS A 322 -15.68 -15.66 -0.93
CA LYS A 322 -14.34 -15.93 -1.47
C LYS A 322 -13.82 -14.72 -2.25
N ILE A 323 -14.62 -14.17 -3.17
CA ILE A 323 -14.26 -13.00 -3.98
C ILE A 323 -13.98 -11.79 -3.06
N PHE A 324 -14.85 -11.54 -2.09
CA PHE A 324 -14.68 -10.48 -1.09
C PHE A 324 -13.35 -10.61 -0.34
N THR A 325 -13.00 -11.82 0.08
CA THR A 325 -11.74 -12.09 0.79
C THR A 325 -10.52 -11.80 -0.09
N GLU A 326 -10.56 -12.22 -1.35
CA GLU A 326 -9.48 -11.98 -2.32
C GLU A 326 -9.32 -10.48 -2.61
N ASN A 327 -10.42 -9.75 -2.76
CA ASN A 327 -10.40 -8.31 -2.98
C ASN A 327 -9.90 -7.54 -1.75
N LEU A 328 -10.28 -7.95 -0.54
CA LEU A 328 -9.79 -7.35 0.70
C LEU A 328 -8.25 -7.44 0.81
N ALA A 329 -7.68 -8.60 0.50
CA ALA A 329 -6.22 -8.78 0.48
C ALA A 329 -5.52 -7.91 -0.58
N LYS A 330 -6.15 -7.70 -1.76
CA LYS A 330 -5.63 -6.79 -2.79
C LYS A 330 -5.63 -5.34 -2.33
N ILE A 331 -6.70 -4.90 -1.65
CA ILE A 331 -6.83 -3.56 -1.09
C ILE A 331 -5.75 -3.33 -0.03
N GLU A 332 -5.58 -4.26 0.92
CA GLU A 332 -4.55 -4.16 1.97
C GLU A 332 -3.15 -4.07 1.37
N ALA A 333 -2.82 -4.92 0.39
CA ALA A 333 -1.51 -4.89 -0.26
C ALA A 333 -1.25 -3.58 -1.01
N HIS A 334 -2.28 -3.01 -1.66
CA HIS A 334 -2.19 -1.70 -2.31
C HIS A 334 -1.97 -0.58 -1.29
N ASN A 335 -2.70 -0.60 -0.17
CA ASN A 335 -2.62 0.47 0.84
C ASN A 335 -1.28 0.49 1.58
N VAL A 336 -0.64 -0.67 1.77
CA VAL A 336 0.75 -0.72 2.27
C VAL A 336 1.72 0.02 1.33
N ARG A 337 1.50 -0.05 0.01
CA ARG A 337 2.30 0.71 -0.97
C ARG A 337 1.99 2.20 -0.90
N TYR A 338 0.73 2.56 -0.70
CA TYR A 338 0.29 3.95 -0.52
C TYR A 338 0.92 4.58 0.73
N GLU A 339 0.91 3.87 1.86
CA GLU A 339 1.55 4.32 3.12
C GLU A 339 3.06 4.54 2.97
N LYS A 340 3.72 3.77 2.11
CA LYS A 340 5.13 3.94 1.76
C LYS A 340 5.39 5.03 0.70
N GLY A 341 4.35 5.64 0.15
CA GLY A 341 4.45 6.63 -0.93
C GLY A 341 4.83 6.04 -2.30
N GLU A 342 4.73 4.73 -2.49
CA GLU A 342 5.03 4.05 -3.76
C GLU A 342 3.89 4.18 -4.80
N VAL A 343 2.71 4.60 -4.35
CA VAL A 343 1.54 4.93 -5.19
C VAL A 343 0.84 6.16 -4.62
N THR A 344 0.11 6.89 -5.46
CA THR A 344 -0.50 8.20 -5.12
C THR A 344 -1.93 8.12 -4.57
N TYR A 345 -2.53 6.93 -4.50
CA TYR A 345 -3.93 6.77 -4.10
C TYR A 345 -4.14 5.54 -3.21
N SER A 346 -5.20 5.57 -2.41
CA SER A 346 -5.63 4.48 -1.53
C SER A 346 -6.89 3.79 -2.09
N LYS A 347 -7.09 2.56 -1.63
CA LYS A 347 -8.26 1.74 -1.95
C LYS A 347 -9.07 1.44 -0.69
N ALA A 348 -10.38 1.28 -0.85
CA ALA A 348 -11.27 0.85 0.24
C ALA A 348 -12.35 -0.10 -0.27
N MET A 349 -12.89 -0.89 0.67
CA MET A 349 -14.00 -1.79 0.38
C MET A 349 -15.26 -0.96 0.11
N ASN A 350 -15.92 -1.25 -1.01
CA ASN A 350 -17.15 -0.57 -1.43
C ASN A 350 -18.16 -1.59 -1.96
N LYS A 351 -19.28 -1.15 -2.53
CA LYS A 351 -20.36 -2.01 -3.03
C LYS A 351 -19.95 -3.09 -4.05
N PHE A 352 -18.79 -2.95 -4.71
CA PHE A 352 -18.22 -3.92 -5.65
C PHE A 352 -17.32 -4.96 -4.96
N GLY A 353 -17.27 -4.98 -3.62
CA GLY A 353 -16.41 -5.86 -2.84
C GLY A 353 -16.57 -7.35 -3.15
N ASP A 354 -17.78 -7.78 -3.49
CA ASP A 354 -18.11 -9.16 -3.86
C ASP A 354 -18.05 -9.44 -5.37
N TRP A 355 -17.54 -8.52 -6.17
CA TRP A 355 -17.40 -8.65 -7.63
C TRP A 355 -15.97 -8.98 -8.05
N THR A 356 -15.80 -9.81 -9.07
CA THR A 356 -14.50 -10.00 -9.71
C THR A 356 -14.13 -8.80 -10.59
N ALA A 357 -12.85 -8.68 -10.96
CA ALA A 357 -12.40 -7.66 -11.90
C ALA A 357 -13.15 -7.75 -13.24
N GLU A 358 -13.45 -8.97 -13.71
CA GLU A 358 -14.21 -9.20 -14.94
C GLU A 358 -15.68 -8.78 -14.81
N GLU A 359 -16.31 -9.01 -13.65
CA GLU A 359 -17.67 -8.54 -13.39
C GLU A 359 -17.72 -7.00 -13.36
N PHE A 360 -16.75 -6.35 -12.72
CA PHE A 360 -16.62 -4.89 -12.72
C PHE A 360 -16.37 -4.33 -14.12
N LEU A 361 -15.43 -4.92 -14.87
CA LEU A 361 -15.14 -4.53 -16.26
C LEU A 361 -16.34 -4.75 -17.18
N ALA A 362 -17.10 -5.84 -17.00
CA ALA A 362 -18.33 -6.07 -17.76
C ALA A 362 -19.39 -4.99 -17.49
N PHE A 363 -19.48 -4.51 -16.25
CA PHE A 363 -20.35 -3.42 -15.86
C PHE A 363 -19.93 -2.09 -16.52
N VAL A 364 -18.67 -1.66 -16.42
CA VAL A 364 -18.23 -0.40 -17.06
C VAL A 364 -18.28 -0.52 -18.59
N ASN A 365 -17.89 -1.66 -19.18
CA ASN A 365 -17.96 -1.89 -20.62
C ASN A 365 -19.39 -2.02 -21.19
N SER A 366 -20.42 -2.04 -20.34
CA SER A 366 -21.81 -1.98 -20.81
C SER A 366 -22.12 -0.66 -21.53
N THR A 367 -21.36 0.40 -21.22
CA THR A 367 -21.49 1.70 -21.89
C THR A 367 -20.63 1.74 -23.15
N ARG A 368 -21.25 1.71 -24.33
CA ARG A 368 -20.50 1.84 -25.60
C ARG A 368 -20.41 3.29 -26.08
N PHE A 369 -19.21 3.88 -26.00
CA PHE A 369 -18.91 5.13 -26.70
C PHE A 369 -18.56 4.85 -28.17
N GLN A 370 -19.56 4.83 -29.06
CA GLN A 370 -19.29 4.73 -30.50
C GLN A 370 -18.72 6.05 -31.04
N LYS A 371 -17.68 6.00 -31.88
CA LYS A 371 -17.21 7.18 -32.62
C LYS A 371 -18.38 7.79 -33.40
N PRO A 372 -18.65 9.10 -33.27
CA PRO A 372 -19.87 9.69 -33.78
C PRO A 372 -19.92 9.61 -35.31
N ARG A 373 -21.03 9.13 -35.88
CA ARG A 373 -21.39 9.38 -37.29
C ARG A 373 -21.97 10.79 -37.38
N LEU A 374 -21.10 11.81 -37.32
CA LEU A 374 -21.50 13.20 -37.46
C LEU A 374 -22.07 13.46 -38.87
N THR A 375 -23.32 13.91 -38.97
CA THR A 375 -23.88 14.45 -40.22
C THR A 375 -23.54 15.95 -40.39
N LYS A 376 -23.17 16.64 -39.30
CA LYS A 376 -22.50 17.96 -39.25
C LYS A 376 -21.60 18.02 -38.01
N ALA A 377 -20.38 18.55 -38.16
CA ALA A 377 -19.49 18.77 -37.04
C ALA A 377 -19.95 19.99 -36.21
N PRO A 378 -20.03 19.89 -34.87
CA PRO A 378 -20.33 21.04 -34.02
C PRO A 378 -19.21 22.09 -34.10
N PRO A 379 -19.52 23.37 -33.83
CA PRO A 379 -18.52 24.42 -33.78
C PRO A 379 -17.54 24.18 -32.62
N LYS A 380 -16.25 24.34 -32.87
CA LYS A 380 -15.19 24.26 -31.85
C LYS A 380 -15.15 25.54 -31.02
N LEU A 381 -14.96 25.39 -29.71
CA LEU A 381 -14.82 26.52 -28.80
C LEU A 381 -13.39 27.09 -28.87
N HIS A 382 -13.22 28.30 -29.40
CA HIS A 382 -11.95 29.03 -29.37
C HIS A 382 -11.91 30.00 -28.19
N LEU A 383 -11.25 29.61 -27.09
CA LEU A 383 -11.07 30.46 -25.91
C LEU A 383 -9.83 31.34 -26.05
N ASN A 384 -9.97 32.64 -25.76
CA ASN A 384 -8.83 33.55 -25.63
C ASN A 384 -8.11 33.26 -24.31
N ARG A 385 -6.80 33.03 -24.41
CA ARG A 385 -5.87 32.66 -23.32
C ARG A 385 -5.80 33.75 -22.23
N ARG A 386 -6.78 33.78 -21.33
CA ARG A 386 -6.62 34.39 -20.00
C ARG A 386 -6.16 33.29 -19.04
N LEU A 387 -5.25 33.64 -18.14
CA LEU A 387 -4.76 32.78 -17.07
C LEU A 387 -5.98 32.20 -16.33
N ALA A 388 -6.20 30.90 -16.46
CA ALA A 388 -7.17 30.17 -15.67
C ALA A 388 -6.69 30.21 -14.20
N GLU A 389 -7.64 30.26 -13.25
CA GLU A 389 -7.33 30.13 -11.81
C GLU A 389 -6.50 28.87 -11.57
N ASP A 390 -5.55 28.89 -10.64
CA ASP A 390 -4.66 27.75 -10.37
C ASP A 390 -5.44 26.52 -9.86
N GLU A 391 -6.58 26.75 -9.20
CA GLU A 391 -7.51 25.73 -8.74
C GLU A 391 -8.95 26.16 -9.01
N VAL A 392 -9.80 25.20 -9.39
CA VAL A 392 -11.24 25.38 -9.57
C VAL A 392 -11.97 24.19 -8.98
N ASP A 393 -12.92 24.45 -8.09
CA ASP A 393 -13.85 23.43 -7.58
C ASP A 393 -15.30 23.94 -7.67
N TRP A 394 -16.06 23.43 -8.65
CA TRP A 394 -17.46 23.81 -8.86
C TRP A 394 -18.41 23.28 -7.78
N ARG A 395 -17.99 22.32 -6.94
CA ARG A 395 -18.77 21.86 -5.78
C ARG A 395 -18.91 23.00 -4.78
N SER A 396 -17.79 23.64 -4.42
CA SER A 396 -17.75 24.80 -3.52
C SER A 396 -18.52 26.01 -4.08
N LYS A 397 -18.58 26.14 -5.41
CA LYS A 397 -19.30 27.20 -6.13
C LYS A 397 -20.80 26.89 -6.33
N GLY A 398 -21.32 25.77 -5.80
CA GLY A 398 -22.74 25.41 -5.84
C GLY A 398 -23.27 25.04 -7.24
N ALA A 399 -22.40 24.57 -8.13
CA ALA A 399 -22.75 24.22 -9.51
C ALA A 399 -22.68 22.70 -9.79
N VAL A 400 -22.68 21.88 -8.73
CA VAL A 400 -22.59 20.41 -8.83
C VAL A 400 -23.68 19.80 -7.95
N THR A 401 -24.57 19.01 -8.55
CA THR A 401 -25.62 18.25 -7.85
C THR A 401 -25.04 17.10 -7.02
N GLU A 402 -25.88 16.47 -6.19
CA GLU A 402 -25.51 15.24 -5.48
C GLU A 402 -25.11 14.11 -6.45
N VAL A 403 -24.35 13.13 -5.96
CA VAL A 403 -23.89 11.99 -6.77
C VAL A 403 -25.02 10.98 -6.96
N GLY A 404 -25.43 10.79 -8.20
CA GLY A 404 -26.40 9.76 -8.59
C GLY A 404 -25.82 8.35 -8.53
N THR A 405 -26.70 7.35 -8.50
CA THR A 405 -26.34 5.92 -8.60
C THR A 405 -26.98 5.31 -9.84
N GLU A 406 -26.17 4.88 -10.81
CA GLU A 406 -26.66 4.25 -12.04
C GLU A 406 -27.18 2.81 -11.83
N GLY A 407 -26.86 2.19 -10.69
CA GLY A 407 -27.24 0.81 -10.40
C GLY A 407 -26.51 -0.18 -11.31
N ASP A 408 -27.23 -1.17 -11.83
CA ASP A 408 -26.71 -2.15 -12.79
C ASP A 408 -26.90 -1.71 -14.26
N CYS A 409 -27.37 -0.48 -14.50
CA CYS A 409 -27.61 0.09 -15.82
C CYS A 409 -26.39 0.92 -16.27
N GLY A 410 -25.90 0.72 -17.50
CA GLY A 410 -24.83 1.52 -18.10
C GLY A 410 -25.28 2.93 -18.51
N ALA A 411 -25.72 3.73 -17.53
CA ALA A 411 -26.33 5.04 -17.71
C ALA A 411 -25.34 6.20 -17.51
N SER A 412 -24.07 5.94 -17.21
CA SER A 412 -23.01 6.92 -16.95
C SER A 412 -22.95 8.07 -17.97
N TRP A 413 -23.19 7.77 -19.25
CA TRP A 413 -23.29 8.76 -20.34
C TRP A 413 -24.36 9.83 -20.09
N SER A 414 -25.51 9.44 -19.52
CA SER A 414 -26.64 10.33 -19.24
C SER A 414 -26.36 11.22 -18.02
N PHE A 415 -25.80 10.64 -16.95
CA PHE A 415 -25.38 11.39 -15.76
C PHE A 415 -24.27 12.40 -16.09
N SER A 416 -23.31 12.02 -16.94
CA SER A 416 -22.27 12.92 -17.43
C SER A 416 -22.85 14.10 -18.22
N ALA A 417 -23.73 13.84 -19.18
CA ALA A 417 -24.37 14.88 -19.99
C ALA A 417 -25.22 15.84 -19.15
N LEU A 418 -26.05 15.30 -18.25
CA LEU A 418 -26.92 16.10 -17.40
C LEU A 418 -26.11 16.89 -16.38
N GLY A 419 -25.08 16.32 -15.77
CA GLY A 419 -24.24 17.03 -14.81
C GLY A 419 -23.60 18.31 -15.37
N ALA A 420 -23.22 18.31 -16.64
CA ALA A 420 -22.71 19.51 -17.31
C ALA A 420 -23.83 20.55 -17.52
N LEU A 421 -25.03 20.11 -17.92
CA LEU A 421 -26.19 20.98 -18.11
C LEU A 421 -26.69 21.56 -16.78
N GLU A 422 -26.69 20.77 -15.71
CA GLU A 422 -27.03 21.18 -14.34
C GLU A 422 -26.09 22.29 -13.87
N GLY A 423 -24.78 22.11 -14.08
CA GLY A 423 -23.79 23.13 -13.76
C GLY A 423 -24.00 24.41 -14.57
N GLN A 424 -24.25 24.30 -15.87
CA GLN A 424 -24.57 25.47 -16.71
C GLN A 424 -25.86 26.18 -16.26
N LEU A 425 -26.89 25.43 -15.88
CA LEU A 425 -28.15 25.97 -15.39
C LEU A 425 -27.92 26.74 -14.08
N ALA A 426 -27.17 26.16 -13.14
CA ALA A 426 -26.81 26.80 -11.87
C ALA A 426 -26.02 28.09 -12.10
N ILE A 427 -25.00 28.08 -12.98
CA ILE A 427 -24.19 29.27 -13.29
C ILE A 427 -25.03 30.38 -13.93
N LYS A 428 -25.95 30.03 -14.83
CA LYS A 428 -26.78 30.99 -15.55
C LYS A 428 -27.93 31.57 -14.71
N THR A 429 -28.51 30.77 -13.83
CA THR A 429 -29.78 31.13 -13.15
C THR A 429 -29.63 31.31 -11.64
N GLY A 430 -28.53 30.85 -11.05
CA GLY A 430 -28.35 30.75 -9.61
C GLY A 430 -29.14 29.61 -8.97
N GLN A 431 -29.82 28.76 -9.76
CA GLN A 431 -30.60 27.62 -9.27
C GLN A 431 -29.99 26.30 -9.71
N LEU A 432 -29.52 25.52 -8.73
CA LEU A 432 -29.07 24.15 -8.96
C LEU A 432 -30.27 23.21 -8.92
N VAL A 433 -30.53 22.53 -10.04
CA VAL A 433 -31.67 21.61 -10.20
C VAL A 433 -31.15 20.28 -10.70
N ALA A 434 -31.45 19.19 -10.01
CA ALA A 434 -31.17 17.84 -10.50
C ALA A 434 -32.09 17.48 -11.67
N LEU A 435 -31.50 17.11 -12.80
CA LEU A 435 -32.19 16.75 -14.04
C LEU A 435 -32.32 15.23 -14.17
N SER A 436 -33.39 14.79 -14.82
CA SER A 436 -33.74 13.37 -14.85
C SER A 436 -32.93 12.58 -15.87
N SER A 437 -32.04 11.71 -15.39
CA SER A 437 -31.37 10.70 -16.22
C SER A 437 -32.40 9.73 -16.83
N GLN A 438 -33.46 9.38 -16.09
CA GLN A 438 -34.51 8.47 -16.58
C GLN A 438 -35.23 9.01 -17.82
N ASN A 439 -35.45 10.33 -17.88
CA ASN A 439 -36.04 10.97 -19.04
C ASN A 439 -35.19 10.72 -20.30
N LEU A 440 -33.85 10.78 -20.21
CA LEU A 440 -32.97 10.47 -21.34
C LEU A 440 -33.01 8.98 -21.69
N LEU A 441 -32.98 8.09 -20.70
CA LEU A 441 -33.07 6.64 -20.91
C LEU A 441 -34.35 6.25 -21.66
N ASP A 442 -35.48 6.84 -21.29
CA ASP A 442 -36.78 6.45 -21.85
C ASP A 442 -37.11 7.11 -23.19
N CYS A 443 -36.61 8.33 -23.44
CA CYS A 443 -37.12 9.19 -24.52
C CYS A 443 -36.12 9.49 -25.64
N SER A 444 -34.83 9.18 -25.48
CA SER A 444 -33.80 9.57 -26.47
C SER A 444 -33.36 8.46 -27.44
N ALA A 445 -34.10 7.35 -27.49
CA ALA A 445 -33.78 6.21 -28.37
C ALA A 445 -33.72 6.60 -29.86
N ASP A 446 -34.66 7.45 -30.33
CA ASP A 446 -34.71 7.92 -31.72
C ASP A 446 -33.51 8.84 -32.10
N TYR A 447 -32.78 9.34 -31.09
CA TYR A 447 -31.56 10.13 -31.26
C TYR A 447 -30.28 9.27 -31.23
N GLY A 448 -30.43 7.95 -31.08
CA GLY A 448 -29.32 6.98 -31.12
C GLY A 448 -28.80 6.52 -29.75
N ASN A 449 -29.47 6.87 -28.65
CA ASN A 449 -29.09 6.38 -27.32
C ASN A 449 -29.72 5.00 -27.01
N GLY A 450 -28.95 4.10 -26.44
CA GLY A 450 -29.33 2.72 -26.10
C GLY A 450 -29.76 2.52 -24.65
N ALA A 451 -30.17 3.57 -23.95
CA ALA A 451 -30.50 3.53 -22.51
C ALA A 451 -29.39 2.88 -21.68
N CYS A 452 -29.61 1.68 -21.13
CA CYS A 452 -28.63 0.94 -20.33
C CYS A 452 -27.51 0.27 -21.15
N GLU A 453 -27.64 0.23 -22.49
CA GLU A 453 -26.59 -0.27 -23.41
C GLU A 453 -25.61 0.84 -23.82
N GLY A 454 -25.71 2.01 -23.18
CA GLY A 454 -24.89 3.19 -23.44
C GLY A 454 -25.55 4.22 -24.34
N GLY A 455 -24.89 5.37 -24.49
CA GLY A 455 -25.37 6.49 -25.27
C GLY A 455 -24.26 7.53 -25.47
N LEU A 456 -24.55 8.55 -26.26
CA LEU A 456 -23.62 9.64 -26.55
C LEU A 456 -24.15 10.94 -25.96
N THR A 457 -23.25 11.72 -25.36
CA THR A 457 -23.57 13.05 -24.82
C THR A 457 -24.15 13.97 -25.90
N HIS A 458 -23.63 13.88 -27.14
CA HIS A 458 -24.18 14.60 -28.30
C HIS A 458 -25.64 14.24 -28.60
N SER A 459 -25.97 12.96 -28.65
CA SER A 459 -27.35 12.48 -28.87
C SER A 459 -28.29 12.89 -27.74
N ALA A 460 -27.80 12.92 -26.50
CA ALA A 460 -28.55 13.45 -25.36
C ALA A 460 -28.87 14.94 -25.56
N TYR A 461 -27.89 15.73 -25.97
CA TYR A 461 -28.05 17.16 -26.21
C TYR A 461 -28.97 17.46 -27.39
N ASP A 462 -28.90 16.68 -28.48
CA ASP A 462 -29.85 16.80 -29.60
C ASP A 462 -31.31 16.61 -29.13
N TYR A 463 -31.57 15.60 -28.29
CA TYR A 463 -32.89 15.39 -27.68
C TYR A 463 -33.33 16.58 -26.82
N ILE A 464 -32.45 17.08 -25.95
CA ILE A 464 -32.75 18.19 -25.03
C ILE A 464 -32.99 19.50 -25.79
N GLN A 465 -32.30 19.70 -26.92
CA GLN A 465 -32.51 20.86 -27.78
C GLN A 465 -33.92 20.86 -28.39
N ASP A 466 -34.37 19.72 -28.89
CA ASP A 466 -35.69 19.59 -29.53
C ASP A 466 -36.84 19.58 -28.51
N ASN A 467 -36.69 18.83 -27.42
CA ASN A 467 -37.80 18.49 -26.51
C ASN A 467 -37.73 19.21 -25.17
N GLY A 468 -36.52 19.38 -24.62
CA GLY A 468 -36.28 19.79 -23.24
C GLY A 468 -36.11 18.61 -22.29
N ILE A 469 -35.89 18.91 -21.00
CA ILE A 469 -35.61 17.89 -19.97
C ILE A 469 -36.41 18.17 -18.69
N MET A 470 -36.89 17.13 -18.01
CA MET A 470 -37.57 17.21 -16.71
C MET A 470 -36.59 17.11 -15.53
N SER A 471 -37.04 17.52 -14.34
CA SER A 471 -36.28 17.36 -13.10
C SER A 471 -36.29 15.90 -12.63
N GLU A 472 -35.28 15.50 -11.87
CA GLU A 472 -35.22 14.19 -11.21
C GLU A 472 -36.43 13.97 -10.28
N SER A 473 -36.93 15.02 -9.63
CA SER A 473 -38.12 14.92 -8.77
C SER A 473 -39.42 14.65 -9.54
N ASP A 474 -39.55 15.16 -10.77
CA ASP A 474 -40.73 14.95 -11.60
C ASP A 474 -40.65 13.67 -12.45
N TYR A 475 -39.45 13.14 -12.67
CA TYR A 475 -39.19 11.92 -13.43
C TYR A 475 -38.05 11.10 -12.78
N PRO A 476 -38.31 10.39 -11.67
CA PRO A 476 -37.25 9.72 -10.91
C PRO A 476 -36.55 8.57 -11.64
N TYR A 477 -35.30 8.33 -11.29
CA TYR A 477 -34.47 7.24 -11.80
C TYR A 477 -34.95 5.86 -11.34
N GLU A 478 -35.09 4.94 -12.29
CA GLU A 478 -35.52 3.55 -12.10
C GLU A 478 -34.42 2.53 -12.43
N GLY A 479 -33.32 2.95 -13.06
CA GLY A 479 -32.19 2.05 -13.38
C GLY A 479 -32.50 1.01 -14.47
N GLN A 480 -33.49 1.28 -15.33
CA GLN A 480 -33.86 0.42 -16.46
C GLN A 480 -34.59 1.26 -17.52
N GLN A 481 -34.61 0.80 -18.77
CA GLN A 481 -35.38 1.49 -19.81
C GLN A 481 -36.89 1.26 -19.63
N GLY A 482 -37.61 2.35 -19.45
CA GLY A 482 -39.07 2.42 -19.40
C GLY A 482 -39.69 2.98 -20.68
N SER A 483 -40.99 3.23 -20.63
CA SER A 483 -41.70 3.99 -21.68
C SER A 483 -41.50 5.48 -21.47
N CYS A 484 -41.32 6.26 -22.56
CA CYS A 484 -41.16 7.71 -22.46
C CYS A 484 -42.39 8.39 -21.81
N ARG A 485 -42.15 9.07 -20.68
CA ARG A 485 -43.17 9.82 -19.89
C ARG A 485 -42.94 11.32 -19.88
N PHE A 486 -42.16 11.84 -20.84
CA PHE A 486 -41.84 13.25 -20.90
C PHE A 486 -43.09 14.13 -21.01
N ASP A 487 -43.18 15.14 -20.14
CA ASP A 487 -44.22 16.15 -20.14
C ASP A 487 -43.59 17.53 -20.38
N SER A 488 -43.85 18.09 -21.56
CA SER A 488 -43.33 19.40 -21.95
C SER A 488 -43.74 20.54 -21.01
N SER A 489 -44.86 20.41 -20.29
CA SER A 489 -45.31 21.41 -19.31
C SER A 489 -44.48 21.41 -18.02
N LYS A 490 -43.74 20.33 -17.77
CA LYS A 490 -42.81 20.15 -16.65
C LYS A 490 -41.34 20.26 -17.06
N SER A 491 -41.06 20.69 -18.29
CA SER A 491 -39.69 20.85 -18.77
C SER A 491 -38.99 21.97 -17.98
N VAL A 492 -37.83 21.64 -17.40
CA VAL A 492 -36.99 22.56 -16.64
C VAL A 492 -36.23 23.50 -17.57
N THR A 493 -35.63 22.96 -18.63
CA THR A 493 -34.80 23.74 -19.57
C THR A 493 -34.70 23.10 -20.95
N LYS A 494 -34.28 23.92 -21.92
CA LYS A 494 -33.83 23.54 -23.27
C LYS A 494 -32.48 24.19 -23.54
N ILE A 495 -31.63 23.51 -24.29
CA ILE A 495 -30.36 24.09 -24.77
C ILE A 495 -30.56 24.70 -26.16
N SER A 496 -29.76 25.71 -26.49
CA SER A 496 -29.70 26.27 -27.85
C SER A 496 -28.68 25.57 -28.76
N GLY A 497 -27.84 24.70 -28.17
CA GLY A 497 -26.76 23.97 -28.83
C GLY A 497 -25.67 23.58 -27.83
N TYR A 498 -24.67 22.84 -28.32
CA TYR A 498 -23.48 22.40 -27.60
C TYR A 498 -22.22 22.65 -28.44
N GLN A 499 -21.06 22.64 -27.77
CA GLN A 499 -19.75 22.83 -28.40
C GLN A 499 -18.80 21.73 -27.94
N ASP A 500 -17.95 21.27 -28.85
CA ASP A 500 -16.88 20.36 -28.50
C ASP A 500 -15.69 21.15 -27.95
N VAL A 501 -15.18 20.71 -26.80
CA VAL A 501 -13.86 21.09 -26.32
C VAL A 501 -12.83 20.49 -27.26
N ASP A 502 -11.75 21.22 -27.57
CA ASP A 502 -10.72 20.73 -28.48
C ASP A 502 -10.21 19.35 -28.07
N TYR A 503 -10.29 18.43 -29.04
CA TYR A 503 -9.91 17.04 -28.87
C TYR A 503 -8.46 16.89 -28.39
N MET A 504 -8.26 16.07 -27.35
CA MET A 504 -6.95 15.78 -26.74
C MET A 504 -6.17 17.01 -26.23
N SER A 505 -6.85 18.10 -25.89
CA SER A 505 -6.24 19.28 -25.31
C SER A 505 -6.65 19.44 -23.85
N GLU A 506 -5.81 18.96 -22.93
CA GLU A 506 -6.01 19.20 -21.49
C GLU A 506 -6.04 20.71 -21.18
N THR A 507 -5.26 21.53 -21.89
CA THR A 507 -5.31 22.99 -21.74
C THR A 507 -6.69 23.54 -22.12
N SER A 508 -7.28 23.06 -23.21
CA SER A 508 -8.62 23.49 -23.63
C SER A 508 -9.68 23.00 -22.65
N LEU A 509 -9.54 21.79 -22.12
CA LEU A 509 -10.41 21.26 -21.07
C LEU A 509 -10.30 22.09 -19.78
N GLN A 510 -9.08 22.39 -19.33
CA GLN A 510 -8.83 23.19 -18.12
C GLN A 510 -9.42 24.57 -18.26
N THR A 511 -9.14 25.24 -19.39
CA THR A 511 -9.69 26.57 -19.68
C THR A 511 -11.22 26.54 -19.74
N THR A 512 -11.82 25.48 -20.31
CA THR A 512 -13.27 25.33 -20.36
C THR A 512 -13.85 25.13 -18.96
N VAL A 513 -13.28 24.24 -18.15
CA VAL A 513 -13.70 24.02 -16.76
C VAL A 513 -13.61 25.31 -15.96
N ALA A 514 -12.52 26.07 -16.13
CA ALA A 514 -12.31 27.33 -15.41
C ALA A 514 -13.27 28.45 -15.81
N THR A 515 -13.60 28.56 -17.11
CA THR A 515 -14.30 29.74 -17.64
C THR A 515 -15.78 29.50 -17.94
N ILE A 516 -16.18 28.25 -18.16
CA ILE A 516 -17.54 27.88 -18.57
C ILE A 516 -18.28 27.16 -17.46
N GLY A 517 -17.69 26.14 -16.82
CA GLY A 517 -18.35 25.31 -15.82
C GLY A 517 -17.95 23.83 -15.90
N PRO A 518 -18.63 22.94 -15.16
CA PRO A 518 -18.42 21.49 -15.26
C PRO A 518 -18.59 20.96 -16.70
N VAL A 519 -17.76 19.98 -17.10
CA VAL A 519 -17.68 19.46 -18.47
C VAL A 519 -17.94 17.95 -18.49
N ALA A 520 -18.89 17.53 -19.33
CA ALA A 520 -19.15 16.11 -19.60
C ALA A 520 -17.96 15.49 -20.34
N SER A 521 -17.45 14.37 -19.83
CA SER A 521 -16.29 13.66 -20.38
C SER A 521 -16.51 12.14 -20.32
N ALA A 522 -15.56 11.40 -20.88
CA ALA A 522 -15.51 9.95 -20.78
C ALA A 522 -14.08 9.51 -20.47
N VAL A 523 -13.95 8.43 -19.72
CA VAL A 523 -12.68 7.82 -19.31
C VAL A 523 -12.66 6.34 -19.65
N HIS A 524 -11.47 5.77 -19.71
CA HIS A 524 -11.28 4.33 -19.72
C HIS A 524 -11.13 3.88 -18.25
N ALA A 525 -12.21 3.34 -17.69
CA ALA A 525 -12.23 2.73 -16.37
C ALA A 525 -11.66 1.31 -16.45
N THR A 526 -10.50 1.11 -15.84
CA THR A 526 -9.84 -0.19 -15.63
C THR A 526 -10.31 -0.82 -14.33
N ASP A 527 -9.92 -2.07 -14.06
CA ASP A 527 -10.19 -2.74 -12.78
C ASP A 527 -9.48 -2.10 -11.58
N ASN A 528 -8.41 -1.33 -11.81
CA ASN A 528 -7.75 -0.55 -10.76
C ASN A 528 -8.65 0.54 -10.15
N LEU A 529 -9.66 1.02 -10.90
CA LEU A 529 -10.63 2.00 -10.45
C LEU A 529 -11.73 1.37 -9.55
N GLN A 530 -11.88 0.04 -9.55
CA GLN A 530 -12.94 -0.68 -8.82
C GLN A 530 -13.01 -0.29 -7.33
N PHE A 531 -11.86 -0.15 -6.68
CA PHE A 531 -11.74 0.09 -5.24
C PHE A 531 -11.15 1.45 -4.87
N TYR A 532 -11.05 2.39 -5.81
CA TYR A 532 -10.54 3.73 -5.49
C TYR A 532 -11.32 4.33 -4.31
N TYR A 533 -10.58 4.94 -3.39
CA TYR A 533 -11.16 5.63 -2.24
C TYR A 533 -10.70 7.07 -2.13
N GLY A 534 -9.39 7.34 -2.13
CA GLY A 534 -8.85 8.70 -2.03
C GLY A 534 -7.42 8.83 -2.53
N GLY A 535 -6.89 10.05 -2.55
CA GLY A 535 -5.59 10.39 -3.15
C GLY A 535 -5.71 10.66 -4.65
N ILE A 536 -4.60 10.68 -5.39
CA ILE A 536 -4.59 11.04 -6.81
C ILE A 536 -4.51 9.77 -7.64
N PHE A 537 -5.60 9.41 -8.31
CA PHE A 537 -5.67 8.22 -9.14
C PHE A 537 -4.74 8.33 -10.35
N PHE A 538 -3.81 7.38 -10.44
CA PHE A 538 -2.95 7.13 -11.58
C PHE A 538 -2.92 5.63 -11.84
N ASP A 539 -3.10 5.25 -13.10
CA ASP A 539 -3.08 3.86 -13.54
C ASP A 539 -2.16 3.72 -14.75
N ASP A 540 -1.05 3.03 -14.57
CA ASP A 540 -0.03 2.77 -15.59
C ASP A 540 -0.46 1.71 -16.61
N THR A 541 -1.57 1.00 -16.36
CA THR A 541 -2.15 0.03 -17.29
C THR A 541 -3.09 0.66 -18.32
N CYS A 542 -3.40 1.95 -18.19
CA CYS A 542 -4.21 2.69 -19.15
C CYS A 542 -3.50 2.80 -20.52
N ASN A 543 -3.78 1.87 -21.43
CA ASN A 543 -3.31 1.93 -22.80
C ASN A 543 -3.95 3.12 -23.54
N LEU A 544 -3.14 4.06 -24.02
CA LEU A 544 -3.53 5.33 -24.65
C LEU A 544 -4.26 5.22 -26.01
N SER A 545 -4.72 4.03 -26.41
CA SER A 545 -5.53 3.89 -27.62
C SER A 545 -6.88 4.56 -27.41
N LEU A 546 -7.15 5.60 -28.22
CA LEU A 546 -8.35 6.46 -28.19
C LEU A 546 -9.69 5.73 -28.47
N THR A 547 -9.71 4.39 -28.46
CA THR A 547 -10.86 3.54 -28.78
C THR A 547 -11.52 2.90 -27.58
N ASP A 548 -10.89 2.95 -26.40
CA ASP A 548 -11.26 2.06 -25.29
C ASP A 548 -12.00 2.80 -24.15
N LEU A 549 -12.56 3.99 -24.44
CA LEU A 549 -13.41 4.70 -23.48
C LEU A 549 -14.66 3.87 -23.19
N ASN A 550 -14.91 3.62 -21.91
CA ASN A 550 -15.99 2.75 -21.44
C ASN A 550 -16.82 3.38 -20.33
N HIS A 551 -16.48 4.56 -19.80
CA HIS A 551 -17.22 5.14 -18.68
C HIS A 551 -17.44 6.65 -18.82
N GLY A 552 -18.68 7.11 -18.63
CA GLY A 552 -19.03 8.53 -18.65
C GLY A 552 -18.82 9.20 -17.30
N VAL A 553 -18.14 10.35 -17.28
CA VAL A 553 -17.84 11.09 -16.04
C VAL A 553 -18.05 12.58 -16.21
N LEU A 554 -18.12 13.33 -15.12
CA LEU A 554 -18.20 14.79 -15.16
C LEU A 554 -16.94 15.40 -14.54
N ILE A 555 -16.21 16.20 -15.30
CA ILE A 555 -15.09 16.98 -14.77
C ILE A 555 -15.66 18.23 -14.09
N VAL A 556 -15.50 18.33 -12.77
CA VAL A 556 -16.09 19.39 -11.94
C VAL A 556 -15.06 20.36 -11.39
N GLY A 557 -13.79 20.14 -11.67
CA GLY A 557 -12.73 20.98 -11.15
C GLY A 557 -11.34 20.43 -11.45
N TYR A 558 -10.34 21.14 -10.96
CA TYR A 558 -8.94 20.75 -10.98
C TYR A 558 -8.19 21.49 -9.88
N GLY A 559 -7.08 20.93 -9.42
CA GLY A 559 -6.19 21.56 -8.44
C GLY A 559 -4.79 20.95 -8.51
N THR A 560 -4.01 21.22 -7.47
CA THR A 560 -2.66 20.68 -7.27
C THR A 560 -2.51 20.25 -5.83
N GLU A 561 -2.09 19.01 -5.61
CA GLU A 561 -1.87 18.42 -4.26
C GLU A 561 -0.62 17.55 -4.31
N LEU A 562 0.25 17.68 -3.30
CA LEU A 562 1.50 16.91 -3.21
C LEU A 562 2.35 16.96 -4.50
N GLN A 563 2.44 18.14 -5.14
CA GLN A 563 3.10 18.42 -6.44
C GLN A 563 2.42 17.85 -7.70
N TYR A 564 1.30 17.15 -7.56
CA TYR A 564 0.56 16.59 -8.68
C TYR A 564 -0.64 17.46 -9.03
N ASP A 565 -0.72 17.81 -10.31
CA ASP A 565 -1.93 18.36 -10.89
C ASP A 565 -3.00 17.26 -11.01
N TYR A 566 -4.23 17.56 -10.64
CA TYR A 566 -5.35 16.62 -10.76
C TYR A 566 -6.62 17.27 -11.30
N TRP A 567 -7.49 16.46 -11.88
CA TRP A 567 -8.90 16.74 -12.16
C TRP A 567 -9.75 16.26 -11.00
N ILE A 568 -10.75 17.05 -10.59
CA ILE A 568 -11.83 16.58 -9.72
C ILE A 568 -12.91 16.00 -10.62
N VAL A 569 -13.17 14.70 -10.47
CA VAL A 569 -14.06 13.95 -11.35
C VAL A 569 -15.23 13.40 -10.54
N LYS A 570 -16.45 13.73 -10.97
CA LYS A 570 -17.70 13.18 -10.41
C LYS A 570 -18.10 11.91 -11.17
N ASN A 571 -18.39 10.85 -10.43
CA ASN A 571 -18.84 9.57 -10.94
C ASN A 571 -20.38 9.39 -10.82
N SER A 572 -20.92 8.27 -11.30
CA SER A 572 -22.33 7.85 -11.25
C SER A 572 -22.54 6.61 -10.37
N TRP A 573 -21.61 6.29 -9.47
CA TRP A 573 -21.66 5.08 -8.64
C TRP A 573 -22.19 5.28 -7.23
N GLY A 574 -22.70 6.48 -6.90
CA GLY A 574 -23.15 6.81 -5.55
C GLY A 574 -22.00 7.25 -4.64
N THR A 575 -22.36 7.64 -3.42
CA THR A 575 -21.43 8.22 -2.44
C THR A 575 -20.62 7.18 -1.67
N ASP A 576 -20.93 5.88 -1.81
CA ASP A 576 -20.21 4.78 -1.15
C ASP A 576 -18.98 4.29 -1.94
N TRP A 577 -18.60 5.02 -3.00
CA TRP A 577 -17.42 4.78 -3.81
C TRP A 577 -16.59 6.08 -3.92
N GLY A 578 -15.26 5.99 -3.87
CA GLY A 578 -14.36 7.14 -3.93
C GLY A 578 -14.55 8.14 -2.76
N GLU A 579 -14.18 9.39 -3.01
CA GLU A 579 -14.32 10.52 -2.07
C GLU A 579 -15.76 11.05 -2.14
N ASN A 580 -16.71 10.31 -1.55
CA ASN A 580 -18.14 10.62 -1.63
C ASN A 580 -18.69 10.66 -3.08
N GLY A 581 -18.24 9.73 -3.92
CA GLY A 581 -18.64 9.62 -5.32
C GLY A 581 -17.79 10.44 -6.29
N PHE A 582 -16.70 11.04 -5.81
CA PHE A 582 -15.71 11.75 -6.59
C PHE A 582 -14.37 11.01 -6.57
N TYR A 583 -13.52 11.29 -7.53
CA TYR A 583 -12.13 10.90 -7.50
C TYR A 583 -11.25 11.99 -8.11
N LYS A 584 -9.99 12.03 -7.69
CA LYS A 584 -8.98 12.89 -8.30
C LYS A 584 -8.27 12.06 -9.37
N SER A 585 -8.38 12.45 -10.63
CA SER A 585 -7.59 11.84 -11.71
C SER A 585 -6.36 12.68 -11.95
N ILE A 586 -5.18 12.09 -12.12
CA ILE A 586 -3.99 12.87 -12.49
C ILE A 586 -4.25 13.72 -13.75
N ARG A 587 -3.75 14.95 -13.76
CA ARG A 587 -3.88 15.95 -14.85
C ARG A 587 -2.48 16.26 -15.38
N THR A 588 -2.28 16.06 -16.67
CA THR A 588 -0.97 16.12 -17.32
C THR A 588 -0.62 17.52 -17.84
N LEU A 589 -0.48 18.49 -16.93
CA LEU A 589 0.21 19.77 -17.19
C LEU A 589 1.05 20.26 -15.98
N SER A 590 1.83 19.37 -15.35
CA SER A 590 2.92 19.76 -14.43
C SER A 590 4.29 19.14 -14.71
N TYR A 591 4.52 18.51 -15.89
CA TYR A 591 5.90 18.35 -16.34
C TYR A 591 6.40 19.67 -16.92
N SER A 592 6.79 20.57 -16.03
CA SER A 592 7.71 21.64 -16.38
C SER A 592 9.12 21.08 -16.25
N GLU A 593 9.91 21.13 -17.32
CA GLU A 593 11.36 20.85 -17.26
C GLU A 593 12.06 21.69 -16.17
N GLU A 594 11.46 22.80 -15.73
CA GLU A 594 11.98 23.69 -14.70
C GLU A 594 11.67 23.22 -13.26
N LEU A 595 10.71 22.33 -13.03
CA LEU A 595 10.27 21.91 -11.68
C LEU A 595 11.08 20.75 -11.07
N HIS A 596 11.75 19.91 -11.89
CA HIS A 596 12.46 18.72 -11.40
C HIS A 596 13.90 18.62 -11.93
N PRO A 597 14.82 19.49 -11.48
CA PRO A 597 16.21 19.49 -11.95
C PRO A 597 16.97 18.19 -11.61
N GLU A 598 16.64 17.55 -10.49
CA GLU A 598 17.25 16.28 -10.07
C GLU A 598 16.87 15.14 -11.01
N TRP A 599 15.62 15.06 -11.46
CA TRP A 599 15.17 14.10 -12.47
C TRP A 599 15.90 14.28 -13.80
N GLN A 600 16.10 15.52 -14.26
CA GLN A 600 16.86 15.77 -15.49
C GLN A 600 18.32 15.36 -15.35
N ASN A 601 18.93 15.68 -14.20
CA ASN A 601 20.30 15.29 -13.92
C ASN A 601 20.43 13.76 -13.87
N PHE A 602 19.51 13.07 -13.21
CA PHE A 602 19.43 11.60 -13.16
C PHE A 602 19.34 11.01 -14.57
N LYS A 603 18.37 11.44 -15.39
CA LYS A 603 18.22 10.95 -16.77
C LYS A 603 19.47 11.19 -17.61
N LYS A 604 20.08 12.36 -17.47
CA LYS A 604 21.30 12.72 -18.21
C LYS A 604 22.49 11.89 -17.76
N LEU A 605 22.64 11.66 -16.45
CA LEU A 605 23.71 10.88 -15.86
C LEU A 605 23.65 9.42 -16.31
N HIS A 606 22.47 8.80 -16.20
CA HIS A 606 22.27 7.38 -16.53
C HIS A 606 21.71 7.13 -17.93
N GLN A 607 21.76 8.16 -18.81
CA GLN A 607 21.37 8.08 -20.23
C GLN A 607 19.95 7.52 -20.47
N LYS A 608 19.00 7.87 -19.61
CA LYS A 608 17.61 7.39 -19.67
C LYS A 608 16.76 8.22 -20.63
N SER A 609 15.88 7.55 -21.38
CA SER A 609 14.90 8.16 -22.28
C SER A 609 13.60 7.35 -22.23
N TYR A 610 12.47 8.04 -22.05
CA TYR A 610 11.15 7.41 -21.91
C TYR A 610 10.14 8.07 -22.85
N ASP A 611 9.05 7.38 -23.15
CA ASP A 611 7.87 8.06 -23.66
C ASP A 611 7.14 8.82 -22.54
N ARG A 612 6.13 9.62 -22.89
CA ARG A 612 5.48 10.52 -21.93
C ARG A 612 4.76 9.81 -20.78
N VAL A 613 4.18 8.64 -21.01
CA VAL A 613 3.46 7.91 -19.95
C VAL A 613 4.45 7.22 -19.04
N GLU A 614 5.44 6.55 -19.65
CA GLU A 614 6.50 5.90 -18.90
C GLU A 614 7.31 6.91 -18.09
N GLU A 615 7.56 8.11 -18.62
CA GLU A 615 8.25 9.17 -17.89
C GLU A 615 7.53 9.58 -16.60
N LEU A 616 6.19 9.66 -16.63
CA LEU A 616 5.39 9.98 -15.44
C LEU A 616 5.46 8.88 -14.39
N LYS A 617 5.47 7.62 -14.81
CA LYS A 617 5.69 6.49 -13.90
C LYS A 617 7.09 6.55 -13.29
N ARG A 618 8.12 6.77 -14.11
CA ARG A 618 9.52 6.71 -13.69
C ARG A 618 9.90 7.86 -12.77
N ILE A 619 9.41 9.07 -13.02
CA ILE A 619 9.63 10.21 -12.11
C ILE A 619 8.96 9.98 -10.76
N HIS A 620 7.76 9.39 -10.73
CA HIS A 620 7.07 9.07 -9.47
C HIS A 620 7.85 8.06 -8.63
N ILE A 621 8.34 6.99 -9.26
CA ILE A 621 9.20 6.00 -8.60
C ILE A 621 10.49 6.65 -8.09
N PHE A 622 11.10 7.51 -8.91
CA PHE A 622 12.31 8.24 -8.55
C PHE A 622 12.13 9.13 -7.32
N GLU A 623 11.04 9.88 -7.25
CA GLU A 623 10.72 10.74 -6.09
C GLU A 623 10.43 9.93 -4.82
N ALA A 624 9.69 8.83 -4.94
CA ALA A 624 9.45 7.92 -3.82
C ALA A 624 10.76 7.33 -3.28
N ASN A 625 11.68 6.96 -4.18
CA ASN A 625 13.00 6.46 -3.80
C ASN A 625 13.87 7.55 -3.16
N LEU A 626 13.85 8.79 -3.65
CA LEU A 626 14.54 9.91 -3.01
C LEU A 626 14.06 10.13 -1.58
N LYS A 627 12.74 10.16 -1.37
CA LYS A 627 12.15 10.30 -0.03
C LYS A 627 12.59 9.16 0.91
N LYS A 628 12.53 7.90 0.43
CA LYS A 628 13.03 6.72 1.17
C LYS A 628 14.49 6.90 1.59
N ILE A 629 15.34 7.36 0.68
CA ILE A 629 16.77 7.61 0.94
C ILE A 629 16.96 8.71 1.99
N GLU A 630 16.23 9.82 1.89
CA GLU A 630 16.30 10.92 2.86
C GLU A 630 15.88 10.50 4.26
N GLU A 631 14.77 9.75 4.39
CA GLU A 631 14.28 9.23 5.67
C GLU A 631 15.27 8.25 6.29
N HIS A 632 15.81 7.32 5.50
CA HIS A 632 16.85 6.40 5.96
C HIS A 632 18.10 7.13 6.45
N ASN A 633 18.56 8.14 5.70
CA ASN A 633 19.75 8.91 6.07
C ASN A 633 19.54 9.76 7.33
N LYS A 634 18.30 10.20 7.63
CA LYS A 634 17.98 10.83 8.94
C LYS A 634 18.16 9.84 10.10
N LEU A 635 17.83 8.56 9.92
CA LEU A 635 18.08 7.52 10.92
C LEU A 635 19.58 7.25 11.06
N PHE A 636 20.33 7.27 9.96
CA PHE A 636 21.77 7.13 9.97
C PHE A 636 22.43 8.26 10.77
N ASP A 637 22.01 9.51 10.55
CA ASP A 637 22.56 10.68 11.26
C ASP A 637 22.27 10.63 12.78
N LYS A 638 21.26 9.87 13.20
CA LYS A 638 20.93 9.57 14.60
C LYS A 638 21.65 8.33 15.15
N ASN A 639 22.44 7.63 14.34
CA ASN A 639 23.05 6.32 14.65
C ASN A 639 22.03 5.21 14.95
N GLU A 640 20.82 5.30 14.41
CA GLU A 640 19.79 4.25 14.54
C GLU A 640 19.96 3.14 13.48
N VAL A 641 20.66 3.43 12.38
CA VAL A 641 21.08 2.48 11.34
C VAL A 641 22.57 2.69 11.02
N SER A 642 23.24 1.65 10.51
CA SER A 642 24.70 1.61 10.34
C SER A 642 25.22 1.90 8.92
N TYR A 643 24.33 2.18 7.97
CA TYR A 643 24.69 2.46 6.58
C TYR A 643 23.88 3.61 5.99
N LYS A 644 24.43 4.26 4.97
CA LYS A 644 23.79 5.33 4.20
C LYS A 644 23.23 4.80 2.89
N MET A 645 22.24 5.53 2.37
CA MET A 645 21.72 5.34 1.03
C MET A 645 22.00 6.58 0.14
N ALA A 646 22.09 6.36 -1.17
CA ALA A 646 22.11 7.44 -2.17
C ALA A 646 21.42 6.98 -3.46
N ILE A 647 20.96 7.97 -4.23
CA ILE A 647 20.37 7.72 -5.54
C ILE A 647 21.45 7.24 -6.50
N ASN A 648 21.13 6.22 -7.29
CA ASN A 648 22.03 5.60 -8.27
C ASN A 648 21.21 5.17 -9.49
N GLN A 649 21.78 4.39 -10.42
CA GLN A 649 21.15 3.99 -11.68
C GLN A 649 19.81 3.24 -11.54
N PHE A 650 19.47 2.73 -10.35
CA PHE A 650 18.21 2.07 -10.02
C PHE A 650 17.14 3.02 -9.47
N GLY A 651 17.41 4.33 -9.47
CA GLY A 651 16.50 5.34 -8.92
C GLY A 651 15.10 5.33 -9.54
N ASP A 652 14.98 4.96 -10.81
CA ASP A 652 13.70 4.87 -11.54
C ASP A 652 13.03 3.49 -11.47
N LEU A 653 13.56 2.56 -10.67
CA LEU A 653 13.00 1.23 -10.45
C LEU A 653 12.26 1.15 -9.12
N SER A 654 11.03 0.64 -9.17
CA SER A 654 10.29 0.27 -7.95
C SER A 654 10.94 -0.92 -7.25
N GLN A 655 10.60 -1.18 -5.99
CA GLN A 655 11.11 -2.34 -5.27
C GLN A 655 10.78 -3.66 -5.98
N GLU A 656 9.60 -3.77 -6.61
CA GLU A 656 9.21 -4.95 -7.38
C GLU A 656 10.05 -5.11 -8.65
N GLU A 657 10.27 -4.02 -9.40
CA GLU A 657 11.13 -4.03 -10.60
C GLU A 657 12.59 -4.32 -10.23
N PHE A 658 13.07 -3.82 -9.09
CA PHE A 658 14.41 -4.13 -8.57
C PHE A 658 14.53 -5.60 -8.15
N LEU A 659 13.52 -6.17 -7.48
CA LEU A 659 13.48 -7.60 -7.18
C LEU A 659 13.44 -8.46 -8.45
N ASP A 660 12.75 -7.99 -9.48
CA ASP A 660 12.74 -8.62 -10.79
C ASP A 660 14.11 -8.56 -11.48
N TYR A 661 14.82 -7.44 -11.34
CA TYR A 661 16.22 -7.28 -11.76
C TYR A 661 17.15 -8.24 -10.99
N LEU A 662 16.87 -8.53 -9.71
CA LEU A 662 17.60 -9.50 -8.89
C LEU A 662 17.31 -10.98 -9.22
N LYS A 663 16.40 -11.33 -10.14
CA LYS A 663 16.05 -12.73 -10.48
C LYS A 663 17.19 -13.46 -11.22
N THR A 664 18.31 -13.65 -10.55
CA THR A 664 19.57 -14.12 -11.14
C THR A 664 20.09 -15.41 -10.49
N TYR A 665 19.69 -15.70 -9.24
CA TYR A 665 20.17 -16.86 -8.49
C TYR A 665 19.14 -17.99 -8.42
N ASN A 666 19.45 -19.12 -9.05
CA ASN A 666 18.61 -20.32 -8.99
C ASN A 666 19.23 -21.36 -8.06
N ASN A 667 18.73 -21.43 -6.81
CA ASN A 667 19.12 -22.44 -5.83
C ASN A 667 18.73 -23.90 -6.19
N LYS A 668 18.10 -24.15 -7.34
CA LYS A 668 17.70 -25.48 -7.82
C LYS A 668 18.78 -26.19 -8.66
N GLY A 669 20.06 -25.95 -8.38
CA GLY A 669 21.20 -26.67 -8.96
C GLY A 669 21.12 -28.18 -8.66
N GLY A 670 20.46 -28.92 -9.55
CA GLY A 670 20.16 -30.35 -9.43
C GLY A 670 21.22 -31.28 -10.02
N ALA A 671 22.45 -30.82 -10.24
CA ALA A 671 23.52 -31.66 -10.76
C ALA A 671 24.22 -32.41 -9.63
N LYS A 672 23.95 -33.72 -9.50
CA LYS A 672 24.84 -34.64 -8.79
C LYS A 672 26.19 -34.64 -9.50
N THR A 673 27.22 -34.03 -8.92
CA THR A 673 28.60 -34.16 -9.43
C THR A 673 29.51 -34.82 -8.40
N THR A 674 30.56 -35.47 -8.91
CA THR A 674 31.47 -36.39 -8.21
C THR A 674 32.82 -35.74 -7.84
N LYS A 675 32.97 -34.42 -8.06
CA LYS A 675 34.24 -33.68 -7.89
C LYS A 675 34.21 -32.57 -6.83
N SER A 676 33.09 -32.31 -6.17
CA SER A 676 33.03 -31.39 -5.03
C SER A 676 33.74 -32.01 -3.82
N VAL A 677 34.73 -31.33 -3.26
CA VAL A 677 35.30 -31.69 -1.96
C VAL A 677 34.63 -30.84 -0.90
N LYS A 678 33.95 -31.48 0.06
CA LYS A 678 33.46 -30.80 1.27
C LYS A 678 34.63 -30.68 2.24
N LEU A 679 35.18 -29.47 2.39
CA LEU A 679 36.14 -29.18 3.46
C LEU A 679 35.38 -28.65 4.67
N GLN A 680 35.68 -29.20 5.85
CA GLN A 680 35.52 -28.49 7.11
C GLN A 680 36.83 -27.75 7.35
N PRO A 681 36.87 -26.41 7.32
CA PRO A 681 38.08 -25.69 7.66
C PRO A 681 38.32 -25.89 9.16
N HIS A 682 39.31 -26.70 9.48
CA HIS A 682 40.05 -26.58 10.74
C HIS A 682 41.45 -26.09 10.38
N LEU A 683 41.54 -24.84 9.95
CA LEU A 683 42.82 -24.14 9.93
C LEU A 683 43.06 -23.65 11.36
N ASN A 684 43.83 -24.40 12.15
CA ASN A 684 44.39 -23.92 13.43
C ASN A 684 45.46 -22.81 13.20
N ALA A 685 45.27 -21.93 12.22
CA ALA A 685 46.17 -20.85 11.87
C ALA A 685 45.56 -19.53 12.35
N GLU A 686 46.33 -18.72 13.08
CA GLU A 686 45.95 -17.33 13.35
C GLU A 686 45.85 -16.59 12.01
N VAL A 687 44.63 -16.24 11.60
CA VAL A 687 44.38 -15.40 10.42
C VAL A 687 44.42 -13.92 10.81
N PRO A 688 44.81 -13.01 9.90
CA PRO A 688 44.80 -11.57 10.17
C PRO A 688 43.42 -11.07 10.63
N ASP A 689 43.42 -10.00 11.44
CA ASP A 689 42.19 -9.33 11.87
C ASP A 689 41.48 -8.62 10.69
N GLU A 690 42.26 -8.16 9.72
CA GLU A 690 41.79 -7.50 8.50
C GLU A 690 42.54 -8.03 7.28
N ILE A 691 41.84 -8.16 6.16
CA ILE A 691 42.44 -8.49 4.87
C ILE A 691 41.66 -7.81 3.74
N ASP A 692 42.38 -7.27 2.76
CA ASP A 692 41.80 -6.67 1.57
C ASP A 692 42.58 -7.12 0.33
N TRP A 693 42.03 -8.10 -0.40
CA TRP A 693 42.69 -8.65 -1.59
C TRP A 693 42.79 -7.66 -2.76
N ARG A 694 42.10 -6.51 -2.70
CA ARG A 694 42.28 -5.41 -3.67
C ARG A 694 43.68 -4.82 -3.55
N GLU A 695 44.17 -4.61 -2.33
CA GLU A 695 45.51 -4.07 -2.08
C GLU A 695 46.62 -5.07 -2.46
N ASN A 696 46.29 -6.36 -2.49
CA ASN A 696 47.21 -7.43 -2.90
C ASN A 696 47.21 -7.70 -4.41
N GLY A 697 46.37 -7.03 -5.20
CA GLY A 697 46.31 -7.18 -6.66
C GLY A 697 45.58 -8.45 -7.14
N ALA A 698 44.82 -9.11 -6.27
CA ALA A 698 44.09 -10.35 -6.60
C ALA A 698 42.63 -10.09 -7.03
N VAL A 699 42.24 -8.84 -7.26
CA VAL A 699 40.87 -8.43 -7.61
C VAL A 699 40.93 -7.53 -8.85
N THR A 700 40.17 -7.89 -9.88
CA THR A 700 39.96 -7.09 -11.10
C THR A 700 39.07 -5.87 -10.84
N ASP A 701 38.98 -4.95 -11.81
CA ASP A 701 38.06 -3.80 -11.77
C ASP A 701 36.60 -4.25 -11.62
N VAL A 702 35.74 -3.38 -11.08
CA VAL A 702 34.30 -3.65 -10.95
C VAL A 702 33.64 -3.67 -12.33
N GLU A 703 32.79 -4.67 -12.55
CA GLU A 703 32.05 -4.86 -13.79
C GLU A 703 30.57 -4.49 -13.62
N ASP A 704 29.86 -4.27 -14.72
CA ASP A 704 28.42 -4.01 -14.75
C ASP A 704 27.71 -5.10 -15.54
N GLN A 705 26.88 -5.88 -14.84
CA GLN A 705 26.11 -6.98 -15.42
C GLN A 705 24.99 -6.51 -16.37
N GLY A 706 24.59 -5.23 -16.29
CA GLY A 706 23.47 -4.69 -17.03
C GLY A 706 22.13 -5.36 -16.68
N ALA A 707 21.17 -5.31 -17.59
CA ALA A 707 19.80 -5.84 -17.36
C ALA A 707 19.70 -7.38 -17.42
N VAL A 708 20.82 -8.10 -17.52
CA VAL A 708 20.84 -9.55 -17.64
C VAL A 708 21.10 -10.17 -16.27
N GLY A 709 20.35 -11.22 -15.93
CA GLY A 709 20.44 -11.89 -14.65
C GLY A 709 21.67 -12.77 -14.46
N SER A 710 22.87 -12.18 -14.55
CA SER A 710 24.16 -12.88 -14.65
C SER A 710 25.11 -12.67 -13.46
N ALA A 711 24.64 -12.11 -12.34
CA ALA A 711 25.46 -11.87 -11.13
C ALA A 711 26.28 -13.10 -10.67
N TRP A 712 25.67 -14.29 -10.73
CA TRP A 712 26.34 -15.56 -10.41
C TRP A 712 27.59 -15.83 -11.29
N ALA A 713 27.59 -15.40 -12.55
CA ALA A 713 28.72 -15.55 -13.46
C ALA A 713 29.88 -14.64 -13.03
N PHE A 714 29.59 -13.39 -12.66
CA PHE A 714 30.58 -12.42 -12.16
C PHE A 714 31.19 -12.83 -10.82
N SER A 715 30.41 -13.49 -9.96
CA SER A 715 30.95 -14.13 -8.76
C SER A 715 32.00 -15.19 -9.13
N VAL A 716 31.65 -16.10 -10.05
CA VAL A 716 32.53 -17.20 -10.49
C VAL A 716 33.81 -16.69 -11.14
N THR A 717 33.71 -15.72 -12.05
CA THR A 717 34.89 -15.14 -12.71
C THR A 717 35.81 -14.46 -11.69
N GLY A 718 35.27 -13.66 -10.78
CA GLY A 718 36.06 -12.98 -9.75
C GLY A 718 36.85 -13.93 -8.84
N ALA A 719 36.26 -15.07 -8.47
CA ALA A 719 36.96 -16.07 -7.67
C ALA A 719 38.07 -16.77 -8.48
N LEU A 720 37.80 -17.13 -9.74
CA LEU A 720 38.80 -17.74 -10.64
C LEU A 720 39.97 -16.80 -10.95
N GLU A 721 39.69 -15.51 -11.14
CA GLU A 721 40.69 -14.46 -11.33
C GLU A 721 41.64 -14.36 -10.13
N GLY A 722 41.07 -14.30 -8.93
CA GLY A 722 41.84 -14.28 -7.68
C GLY A 722 42.70 -15.53 -7.51
N GLN A 723 42.12 -16.72 -7.72
CA GLN A 723 42.88 -17.97 -7.65
C GLN A 723 44.01 -18.02 -8.69
N ASN A 724 43.75 -17.56 -9.93
CA ASN A 724 44.74 -17.57 -11.00
C ASN A 724 45.90 -16.63 -10.69
N PHE A 725 45.60 -15.45 -10.12
CA PHE A 725 46.61 -14.52 -9.65
C PHE A 725 47.46 -15.13 -8.54
N LEU A 726 46.85 -15.79 -7.55
CA LEU A 726 47.59 -16.42 -6.44
C LEU A 726 48.47 -17.59 -6.90
N LYS A 727 48.05 -18.32 -7.94
CA LYS A 727 48.80 -19.46 -8.50
C LYS A 727 49.92 -19.05 -9.45
N GLU A 728 49.63 -18.15 -10.40
CA GLU A 728 50.51 -17.84 -11.54
C GLU A 728 51.12 -16.42 -11.48
N GLY A 729 50.70 -15.59 -10.53
CA GLY A 729 51.11 -14.18 -10.40
C GLY A 729 50.56 -13.27 -11.50
N LYS A 730 49.54 -13.72 -12.24
CA LYS A 730 48.94 -12.99 -13.37
C LYS A 730 47.43 -12.81 -13.15
N LEU A 731 47.01 -11.55 -13.02
CA LEU A 731 45.60 -11.19 -12.98
C LEU A 731 45.10 -11.08 -14.42
N VAL A 732 44.15 -11.92 -14.81
CA VAL A 732 43.59 -11.99 -16.16
C VAL A 732 42.08 -11.86 -16.06
N PRO A 733 41.47 -10.76 -16.53
CA PRO A 733 40.01 -10.63 -16.55
C PRO A 733 39.36 -11.76 -17.38
N LEU A 734 38.36 -12.42 -16.81
CA LEU A 734 37.68 -13.59 -17.39
C LEU A 734 36.28 -13.22 -17.86
N SER A 735 35.77 -13.93 -18.88
CA SER A 735 34.47 -13.58 -19.47
C SER A 735 33.28 -14.08 -18.64
N GLY A 736 32.64 -13.17 -17.89
CA GLY A 736 31.34 -13.44 -17.26
C GLY A 736 30.23 -13.65 -18.30
N GLN A 737 30.33 -13.00 -19.47
CA GLN A 737 29.37 -13.17 -20.57
C GLN A 737 29.40 -14.59 -21.14
N GLU A 738 30.57 -15.21 -21.25
CA GLU A 738 30.68 -16.59 -21.70
C GLU A 738 29.93 -17.55 -20.77
N LEU A 739 30.05 -17.37 -19.45
CA LEU A 739 29.29 -18.17 -18.50
C LEU A 739 27.79 -17.94 -18.66
N ALA A 740 27.35 -16.68 -18.78
CA ALA A 740 25.95 -16.32 -18.98
C ALA A 740 25.36 -16.97 -20.26
N ASP A 741 26.13 -16.97 -21.36
CA ASP A 741 25.71 -17.50 -22.66
C ASP A 741 25.79 -19.04 -22.74
N CYS A 742 26.78 -19.67 -22.08
CA CYS A 742 27.19 -21.05 -22.36
C CYS A 742 26.98 -22.06 -21.20
N ALA A 743 26.97 -21.63 -19.93
CA ALA A 743 26.89 -22.56 -18.79
C ALA A 743 25.45 -22.96 -18.38
N GLY A 744 24.44 -22.44 -19.09
CA GLY A 744 23.03 -22.75 -18.89
C GLY A 744 22.36 -21.82 -17.87
N GLY A 745 21.50 -20.93 -18.34
CA GLY A 745 20.72 -20.01 -17.49
C GLY A 745 19.96 -18.94 -18.28
N GLY A 746 20.57 -18.35 -19.32
CA GLY A 746 19.95 -17.22 -20.05
C GLY A 746 19.34 -16.17 -19.11
N THR A 747 18.19 -15.61 -19.47
CA THR A 747 17.38 -14.69 -18.64
C THR A 747 16.72 -15.33 -17.40
N GLY A 748 16.88 -16.64 -17.16
CA GLY A 748 16.27 -17.36 -16.04
C GLY A 748 17.14 -17.48 -14.78
N GLY A 749 18.35 -16.93 -14.80
CA GLY A 749 19.33 -17.04 -13.71
C GLY A 749 20.07 -18.39 -13.69
N GLY A 750 21.21 -18.42 -12.98
CA GLY A 750 22.08 -19.58 -12.82
C GLY A 750 22.56 -19.72 -11.37
N SER A 751 23.47 -20.66 -11.11
CA SER A 751 24.10 -20.81 -9.80
C SER A 751 25.62 -20.76 -9.92
N ILE A 752 26.29 -20.37 -8.82
CA ILE A 752 27.76 -20.35 -8.74
C ILE A 752 28.34 -21.75 -9.07
N VAL A 753 27.66 -22.81 -8.60
CA VAL A 753 28.04 -24.20 -8.83
C VAL A 753 27.94 -24.60 -10.31
N ASP A 754 26.90 -24.15 -11.02
CA ASP A 754 26.76 -24.43 -12.45
C ASP A 754 27.88 -23.76 -13.26
N GLY A 755 28.27 -22.54 -12.88
CA GLY A 755 29.43 -21.85 -13.44
C GLY A 755 30.72 -22.65 -13.29
N TYR A 756 31.05 -23.11 -12.09
CA TYR A 756 32.27 -23.93 -11.89
C TYR A 756 32.20 -25.27 -12.64
N ASN A 757 31.04 -25.94 -12.68
CA ASN A 757 30.88 -27.18 -13.45
C ASN A 757 31.20 -26.95 -14.93
N TYR A 758 30.76 -25.82 -15.50
CA TYR A 758 31.09 -25.47 -16.88
C TYR A 758 32.60 -25.26 -17.08
N VAL A 759 33.25 -24.53 -16.18
CA VAL A 759 34.71 -24.25 -16.26
C VAL A 759 35.54 -25.53 -16.12
N ILE A 760 35.11 -26.49 -15.30
CA ILE A 760 35.77 -27.81 -15.18
C ILE A 760 35.73 -28.58 -16.50
N GLU A 761 34.63 -28.48 -17.24
CA GLU A 761 34.45 -29.23 -18.48
C GLU A 761 35.09 -28.55 -19.70
N HIS A 762 35.07 -27.21 -19.74
CA HIS A 762 35.42 -26.45 -20.95
C HIS A 762 36.61 -25.50 -20.77
N GLY A 763 36.95 -25.11 -19.54
CA GLY A 763 37.78 -23.94 -19.23
C GLY A 763 37.01 -22.63 -19.47
N LEU A 764 37.61 -21.47 -19.17
CA LEU A 764 36.98 -20.16 -19.39
C LEU A 764 37.91 -19.21 -20.17
N SER A 765 37.36 -18.45 -21.11
CA SER A 765 38.12 -17.48 -21.91
C SER A 765 38.39 -16.17 -21.18
N ALA A 766 39.35 -15.39 -21.68
CA ALA A 766 39.59 -14.04 -21.20
C ALA A 766 38.46 -13.11 -21.67
N ALA A 767 38.11 -12.10 -20.86
CA ALA A 767 37.07 -11.11 -21.20
C ALA A 767 37.36 -10.37 -22.51
N ALA A 768 38.64 -10.20 -22.87
CA ALA A 768 39.05 -9.58 -24.14
C ALA A 768 38.72 -10.42 -25.38
N ASP A 769 38.68 -11.75 -25.24
CA ASP A 769 38.40 -12.69 -26.33
C ASP A 769 36.90 -13.00 -26.45
N TYR A 770 36.15 -12.83 -25.35
CA TYR A 770 34.69 -12.95 -25.30
C TYR A 770 34.08 -11.75 -24.55
N PRO A 771 33.96 -10.58 -25.21
CA PRO A 771 33.48 -9.36 -24.58
C PRO A 771 31.98 -9.42 -24.26
N SER A 772 31.57 -8.71 -23.21
CA SER A 772 30.16 -8.53 -22.85
C SER A 772 29.42 -7.73 -23.92
N ASP A 773 28.18 -8.12 -24.19
CA ASP A 773 27.24 -7.37 -25.04
C ASP A 773 25.92 -7.05 -24.31
N SER A 774 25.87 -7.28 -23.00
CA SER A 774 24.70 -7.03 -22.13
C SER A 774 23.40 -7.65 -22.64
N SER A 775 23.48 -8.74 -23.40
CA SER A 775 22.35 -9.50 -23.94
C SER A 775 22.45 -10.99 -23.56
N ASP A 776 21.33 -11.71 -23.58
CA ASP A 776 21.33 -13.17 -23.42
C ASP A 776 21.66 -13.83 -24.76
N GLY A 777 22.95 -14.09 -24.97
CA GLY A 777 23.48 -14.55 -26.24
C GLY A 777 23.31 -16.06 -26.45
N THR A 778 23.19 -16.44 -27.72
CA THR A 778 23.56 -17.80 -28.15
C THR A 778 25.04 -18.01 -27.88
N CYS A 779 25.44 -19.04 -27.13
CA CYS A 779 26.85 -19.35 -26.83
C CYS A 779 27.79 -19.20 -28.05
N ARG A 780 28.76 -18.27 -27.96
CA ARG A 780 29.67 -17.85 -29.04
C ARG A 780 31.09 -18.41 -28.93
N ARG A 781 31.34 -19.32 -27.97
CA ARG A 781 32.70 -19.76 -27.60
C ARG A 781 33.55 -20.22 -28.78
N GLY A 782 32.98 -20.98 -29.73
CA GLY A 782 33.72 -21.45 -30.91
C GLY A 782 35.07 -22.10 -30.55
N ASP A 783 36.14 -21.62 -31.20
CA ASP A 783 37.53 -22.07 -30.98
C ASP A 783 38.33 -21.14 -30.04
N ILE A 784 37.66 -20.30 -29.23
CA ILE A 784 38.34 -19.39 -28.29
C ILE A 784 39.12 -20.22 -27.25
N PRO A 785 40.43 -19.97 -27.06
CA PRO A 785 41.23 -20.70 -26.08
C PRO A 785 40.83 -20.37 -24.64
N ALA A 786 40.91 -21.36 -23.76
CA ALA A 786 40.72 -21.14 -22.33
C ALA A 786 41.90 -20.34 -21.75
N ALA A 787 41.60 -19.24 -21.06
CA ALA A 787 42.53 -18.48 -20.25
C ALA A 787 42.77 -19.15 -18.89
N VAL A 788 41.74 -19.83 -18.35
CA VAL A 788 41.82 -20.59 -17.09
C VAL A 788 41.10 -21.94 -17.21
N THR A 789 41.58 -22.94 -16.47
CA THR A 789 40.92 -24.25 -16.32
C THR A 789 40.87 -24.61 -14.85
N GLU A 790 39.78 -25.25 -14.43
CA GLU A 790 39.57 -25.65 -13.03
C GLU A 790 39.53 -27.17 -12.89
N SER A 791 40.05 -27.71 -11.78
CA SER A 791 40.06 -29.15 -11.50
C SER A 791 38.88 -29.63 -10.65
N GLY A 792 38.25 -28.71 -9.90
CA GLY A 792 37.12 -28.92 -8.99
C GLY A 792 36.91 -27.70 -8.09
N TYR A 793 35.86 -27.69 -7.27
CA TYR A 793 35.59 -26.62 -6.28
C TYR A 793 35.32 -27.20 -4.89
N VAL A 794 35.44 -26.32 -3.89
CA VAL A 794 35.13 -26.55 -2.48
C VAL A 794 33.90 -25.73 -2.09
N VAL A 795 32.87 -26.42 -1.62
CA VAL A 795 31.76 -25.76 -0.91
C VAL A 795 32.14 -25.66 0.55
N ILE A 796 32.21 -24.45 1.07
CA ILE A 796 32.61 -24.16 2.44
C ILE A 796 31.38 -24.38 3.32
N MET A 797 31.30 -25.54 3.98
CA MET A 797 30.21 -25.83 4.91
C MET A 797 30.57 -25.29 6.29
N GLY A 798 29.92 -24.21 6.75
CA GLY A 798 30.22 -23.63 8.05
C GLY A 798 29.44 -22.36 8.38
N ASN A 799 29.88 -21.69 9.43
CA ASN A 799 29.46 -20.36 9.88
C ASN A 799 30.43 -19.31 9.32
N GLU A 800 30.22 -18.03 9.66
CA GLU A 800 31.04 -16.91 9.21
C GLU A 800 32.55 -17.05 9.52
N GLU A 801 32.91 -17.78 10.58
CA GLU A 801 34.30 -18.08 10.95
C GLU A 801 35.01 -18.92 9.89
N ALA A 802 34.35 -19.97 9.38
CA ALA A 802 34.89 -20.81 8.31
C ALA A 802 35.08 -20.03 6.99
N LEU A 803 34.18 -19.08 6.70
CA LEU A 803 34.33 -18.18 5.56
C LEU A 803 35.53 -17.24 5.76
N LYS A 804 35.73 -16.72 6.97
CA LYS A 804 36.84 -15.79 7.30
C LYS A 804 38.17 -16.48 7.06
N ASP A 805 38.32 -17.67 7.61
CA ASP A 805 39.53 -18.48 7.47
C ASP A 805 39.83 -18.78 6.00
N THR A 806 38.78 -19.04 5.21
CA THR A 806 38.95 -19.36 3.80
C THR A 806 39.29 -18.12 2.97
N VAL A 807 38.67 -16.96 3.21
CA VAL A 807 39.05 -15.70 2.55
C VAL A 807 40.50 -15.36 2.86
N ALA A 808 40.95 -15.55 4.12
CA ALA A 808 42.32 -15.29 4.52
C ALA A 808 43.33 -16.24 3.86
N ALA A 809 42.99 -17.54 3.78
CA ALA A 809 43.92 -18.57 3.33
C ALA A 809 43.93 -18.77 1.82
N ALA A 810 42.78 -18.62 1.16
CA ALA A 810 42.58 -18.98 -0.24
C ALA A 810 42.45 -17.78 -1.17
N GLY A 811 42.07 -16.59 -0.71
CA GLY A 811 41.83 -15.44 -1.59
C GLY A 811 40.34 -15.06 -1.69
N PRO A 812 39.95 -14.30 -2.73
CA PRO A 812 38.55 -13.98 -3.00
C PRO A 812 37.65 -15.22 -3.16
N ILE A 813 36.47 -15.20 -2.55
CA ILE A 813 35.53 -16.33 -2.50
C ILE A 813 34.16 -15.95 -3.07
N SER A 814 33.60 -16.80 -3.95
CA SER A 814 32.22 -16.64 -4.43
C SER A 814 31.23 -16.91 -3.31
N VAL A 815 30.26 -16.02 -3.11
CA VAL A 815 29.19 -16.16 -2.12
C VAL A 815 27.84 -15.75 -2.72
N ALA A 816 26.76 -16.25 -2.16
CA ALA A 816 25.41 -15.79 -2.48
C ALA A 816 24.78 -15.11 -1.25
N VAL A 817 24.00 -14.05 -1.50
CA VAL A 817 23.40 -13.19 -0.47
C VAL A 817 21.93 -12.89 -0.79
N ASP A 818 21.19 -12.45 0.23
CA ASP A 818 19.95 -11.70 0.05
C ASP A 818 20.25 -10.20 -0.16
N ALA A 819 20.12 -9.74 -1.40
CA ALA A 819 20.34 -8.36 -1.81
C ALA A 819 19.03 -7.53 -1.89
N THR A 820 17.91 -8.01 -1.33
CA THR A 820 16.59 -7.37 -1.42
C THR A 820 16.61 -5.87 -1.08
N ASN A 821 17.40 -5.49 -0.08
CA ASN A 821 17.49 -4.11 0.42
C ASN A 821 18.78 -3.38 0.01
N TRP A 822 19.50 -3.88 -1.00
CA TRP A 822 20.78 -3.29 -1.46
C TRP A 822 20.61 -2.16 -2.46
N GLN A 823 19.41 -1.95 -2.99
CA GLN A 823 19.12 -1.05 -4.13
C GLN A 823 19.85 0.28 -4.07
N PHE A 824 19.85 0.95 -2.91
CA PHE A 824 20.40 2.30 -2.74
C PHE A 824 21.59 2.39 -1.80
N TYR A 825 22.22 1.28 -1.42
CA TYR A 825 23.41 1.33 -0.56
C TYR A 825 24.50 2.21 -1.18
N THR A 826 25.11 3.09 -0.36
CA THR A 826 26.23 3.96 -0.78
C THR A 826 27.42 3.96 0.16
N GLY A 827 27.27 3.47 1.40
CA GLY A 827 28.40 3.39 2.32
C GLY A 827 28.02 3.06 3.76
N GLY A 828 29.03 2.75 4.57
CA GLY A 828 28.88 2.25 5.94
C GLY A 828 28.73 0.73 6.00
N VAL A 829 28.56 0.15 7.19
CA VAL A 829 28.40 -1.31 7.35
C VAL A 829 26.92 -1.67 7.22
N PHE A 830 26.57 -2.35 6.14
CA PHE A 830 25.21 -2.81 5.87
C PHE A 830 24.78 -3.88 6.89
N LEU A 831 23.73 -3.57 7.65
CA LEU A 831 23.08 -4.47 8.60
C LEU A 831 21.58 -4.26 8.48
N ASP A 832 20.83 -5.31 8.15
CA ASP A 832 19.38 -5.25 8.01
C ASP A 832 18.72 -6.44 8.71
N ALA A 833 17.81 -6.16 9.65
CA ALA A 833 17.06 -7.19 10.38
C ALA A 833 16.08 -7.98 9.49
N ASN A 834 15.72 -7.43 8.32
CA ASN A 834 14.80 -8.07 7.38
C ASN A 834 15.51 -8.93 6.33
N CYS A 835 16.84 -8.92 6.30
CA CYS A 835 17.62 -9.77 5.39
C CYS A 835 17.45 -11.25 5.73
N SER A 836 17.18 -12.07 4.73
CA SER A 836 17.09 -13.51 4.88
C SER A 836 18.47 -14.17 4.90
N SER A 837 18.70 -15.08 5.84
CA SER A 837 19.91 -15.91 5.84
C SER A 837 19.81 -17.13 4.91
N THR A 838 18.62 -17.39 4.34
CA THR A 838 18.36 -18.61 3.54
C THR A 838 17.78 -18.36 2.16
N GLU A 839 17.10 -17.24 1.94
CA GLU A 839 16.48 -16.88 0.66
C GLU A 839 17.45 -16.01 -0.16
N LEU A 840 18.52 -16.62 -0.65
CA LEU A 840 19.57 -15.95 -1.42
C LEU A 840 19.08 -15.65 -2.84
N ASN A 841 19.35 -14.45 -3.34
CA ASN A 841 18.89 -13.97 -4.66
C ASN A 841 20.00 -13.33 -5.51
N HIS A 842 21.20 -13.12 -4.96
CA HIS A 842 22.28 -12.41 -5.66
C HIS A 842 23.64 -13.07 -5.42
N GLY A 843 24.44 -13.23 -6.48
CA GLY A 843 25.79 -13.81 -6.42
C GLY A 843 26.85 -12.71 -6.41
N VAL A 844 27.77 -12.73 -5.45
CA VAL A 844 28.78 -11.69 -5.21
C VAL A 844 30.11 -12.29 -4.77
N LEU A 845 31.17 -11.47 -4.69
CA LEU A 845 32.51 -11.94 -4.35
C LEU A 845 32.98 -11.33 -3.02
N ALA A 846 33.22 -12.17 -2.01
CA ALA A 846 33.88 -11.76 -0.78
C ALA A 846 35.39 -11.60 -1.04
N VAL A 847 35.90 -10.37 -0.99
CA VAL A 847 37.30 -10.03 -1.30
C VAL A 847 38.11 -9.64 -0.07
N GLY A 848 37.50 -9.63 1.10
CA GLY A 848 38.18 -9.24 2.32
C GLY A 848 37.24 -9.11 3.51
N TYR A 849 37.79 -8.66 4.63
CA TYR A 849 37.06 -8.37 5.86
C TYR A 849 37.87 -7.39 6.72
N GLY A 850 37.19 -6.66 7.61
CA GLY A 850 37.84 -5.73 8.53
C GLY A 850 36.96 -5.36 9.72
N VAL A 851 37.32 -4.26 10.41
CA VAL A 851 36.56 -3.66 11.51
C VAL A 851 36.41 -2.15 11.28
N ASP A 852 35.20 -1.62 11.37
CA ASP A 852 34.91 -0.18 11.27
C ASP A 852 34.12 0.27 12.50
N ASP A 853 34.66 1.22 13.26
CA ASP A 853 34.09 1.71 14.53
C ASP A 853 33.61 0.59 15.49
N GLY A 854 34.38 -0.50 15.56
CA GLY A 854 34.08 -1.67 16.39
C GLY A 854 33.06 -2.65 15.80
N THR A 855 32.60 -2.42 14.57
CA THR A 855 31.71 -3.31 13.83
C THR A 855 32.52 -4.14 12.83
N ASP A 856 32.45 -5.46 12.99
CA ASP A 856 33.04 -6.41 12.04
C ASP A 856 32.31 -6.33 10.69
N TYR A 857 33.05 -6.30 9.58
CA TYR A 857 32.46 -6.33 8.22
C TYR A 857 33.20 -7.25 7.24
N TRP A 858 32.49 -7.65 6.19
CA TRP A 858 33.02 -8.26 4.97
C TRP A 858 33.20 -7.18 3.89
N ILE A 859 34.25 -7.26 3.08
CA ILE A 859 34.40 -6.45 1.86
C ILE A 859 33.86 -7.30 0.72
N VAL A 860 32.78 -6.84 0.08
CA VAL A 860 32.09 -7.60 -0.96
C VAL A 860 32.11 -6.80 -2.26
N LYS A 861 32.63 -7.40 -3.33
CA LYS A 861 32.59 -6.85 -4.69
C LYS A 861 31.25 -7.19 -5.33
N ASN A 862 30.55 -6.18 -5.82
CA ASN A 862 29.31 -6.32 -6.58
C ASN A 862 29.57 -6.22 -8.09
N SER A 863 28.52 -6.44 -8.90
CA SER A 863 28.55 -6.43 -10.35
C SER A 863 27.57 -5.41 -10.96
N TRP A 864 27.33 -4.28 -10.28
CA TRP A 864 26.41 -3.21 -10.74
C TRP A 864 27.16 -1.94 -11.14
N GLY A 865 28.42 -2.08 -11.59
CA GLY A 865 29.27 -0.94 -11.93
C GLY A 865 29.73 -0.12 -10.72
N THR A 866 30.60 0.85 -10.97
CA THR A 866 31.23 1.68 -9.93
C THR A 866 30.34 2.80 -9.41
N GLU A 867 29.21 3.09 -10.07
CA GLU A 867 28.24 4.09 -9.62
C GLU A 867 27.39 3.61 -8.42
N TRP A 868 27.38 2.30 -8.16
CA TRP A 868 26.65 1.70 -7.05
C TRP A 868 27.59 1.43 -5.86
N GLY A 869 27.11 1.66 -4.63
CA GLY A 869 27.86 1.33 -3.41
C GLY A 869 29.11 2.17 -3.19
N GLU A 870 30.10 1.58 -2.50
CA GLU A 870 31.42 2.15 -2.26
C GLU A 870 32.33 1.83 -3.46
N ASP A 871 32.17 2.57 -4.56
CA ASP A 871 32.87 2.33 -5.85
C ASP A 871 32.66 0.90 -6.39
N GLY A 872 31.44 0.38 -6.29
CA GLY A 872 31.07 -0.98 -6.70
C GLY A 872 31.19 -2.05 -5.61
N TYR A 873 31.58 -1.65 -4.40
CA TYR A 873 31.70 -2.54 -3.24
C TYR A 873 30.63 -2.25 -2.19
N ILE A 874 30.44 -3.22 -1.30
CA ILE A 874 29.62 -3.08 -0.09
C ILE A 874 30.34 -3.70 1.08
N ARG A 875 30.27 -3.01 2.23
CA ARG A 875 30.66 -3.57 3.51
C ARG A 875 29.44 -4.17 4.18
N THR A 876 29.37 -5.49 4.29
CA THR A 876 28.25 -6.17 4.97
C THR A 876 28.65 -6.59 6.38
N ALA A 877 27.72 -6.55 7.33
CA ALA A 877 28.00 -6.91 8.71
C ALA A 877 28.50 -8.37 8.81
N ARG A 878 29.63 -8.54 9.50
CA ARG A 878 30.23 -9.82 9.83
C ARG A 878 30.00 -10.14 11.30
N ASN A 879 29.93 -11.41 11.65
CA ASN A 879 29.62 -11.90 13.00
C ASN A 879 28.24 -11.40 13.50
N ALA A 880 27.28 -11.26 12.58
CA ALA A 880 25.97 -10.66 12.80
C ALA A 880 24.85 -11.66 12.49
N ASP A 881 24.97 -12.89 13.02
CA ASP A 881 24.05 -14.00 12.80
C ASP A 881 23.86 -14.35 11.30
N ASN A 882 24.96 -14.35 10.55
CA ASN A 882 24.96 -14.63 9.11
C ASN A 882 23.98 -13.70 8.35
N ASN A 883 24.06 -12.39 8.63
CA ASN A 883 23.18 -11.38 8.03
C ASN A 883 23.20 -11.47 6.50
N CYS A 884 22.02 -11.46 5.89
CA CYS A 884 21.80 -11.67 4.45
C CYS A 884 22.36 -12.99 3.89
N GLY A 885 22.75 -13.96 4.73
CA GLY A 885 23.13 -15.30 4.33
C GLY A 885 24.51 -15.42 3.66
N ILE A 886 25.42 -14.46 3.88
CA ILE A 886 26.73 -14.42 3.21
C ILE A 886 27.58 -15.69 3.38
N ALA A 887 27.42 -16.41 4.49
CA ALA A 887 28.09 -17.68 4.76
C ALA A 887 27.23 -18.92 4.44
N THR A 888 26.08 -18.75 3.80
CA THR A 888 25.14 -19.85 3.50
C THR A 888 25.55 -20.67 2.28
N ASP A 889 26.10 -20.03 1.24
CA ASP A 889 26.57 -20.73 0.02
C ASP A 889 27.95 -20.25 -0.47
N PRO A 890 29.02 -20.33 0.36
CA PRO A 890 30.35 -19.91 -0.04
C PRO A 890 31.08 -21.02 -0.80
N THR A 891 31.61 -20.71 -1.99
CA THR A 891 32.27 -21.69 -2.87
C THR A 891 33.58 -21.17 -3.44
N CYS A 892 34.65 -21.96 -3.29
CA CYS A 892 36.00 -21.66 -3.76
C CYS A 892 36.42 -22.60 -4.91
N PRO A 893 36.94 -22.10 -6.05
CA PRO A 893 37.46 -22.96 -7.11
C PRO A 893 38.85 -23.52 -6.76
N ILE A 894 39.24 -24.64 -7.38
CA ILE A 894 40.56 -25.28 -7.28
C ILE A 894 41.21 -25.34 -8.66
N LEU A 895 42.19 -24.47 -8.90
CA LEU A 895 42.94 -24.37 -10.16
C LEU A 895 44.06 -25.39 -10.33
#